data_AF-A0A8J2B0P9-F1
#
_entry.id   AF-A0A8J2B0P9-F1
#
_cell.length_a   1.000
_cell.length_b   1.000
_cell.length_c   1.000
_cell.angle_alpha   90.00
_cell.angle_beta   90.00
_cell.angle_gamma   90.00
#
_symmetry.space_group_name_H-M   'P 1'
#
loop_
_entity.id
_entity.type
_entity.pdbx_description
1 polymer ?
#
loop_
_entity_poly.entity_id
_entity_poly.type
_entity_poly.pdbx_seq_one_letter_code
_entity_poly.pdbx_strand_id
1 'polypeptide(L)'
;VVNGAATGKLGTKCLFCLSELGRAQEREVLDLVEEILIPELQTVSTWQDEDNTGETKIAETLVTGLNFFGPTEPYFRSSIILNYVQQSSYFSRKMARVVRCLCEFYKADVASHVPVNERAHMSPQFVCLLKHCMSNRSMATLPIARETIPDMLFRTFQEKQIGTEETGDRRKMFSDYMRVTCLMIAYAPVESVRVLMPCLETWAAMVQQLSRVASMADMPLPTCGMISLLIDAIASMCAQSTEALNLIASKQKTEAGVIERLLPYTIDLINQQIAEPRLLSAGLRLWCIILNHSARLRDLWIEDVIRASAEKPAGVLELLLPYMGGKKYKALYDYCATILENADGKGSGEQKQVIVTPPLAMCYNMFAHEAFISLVEFVKVFTSLANEDAVCDRMSEILNSKGREKLLFSLLSVPDSFVQEAVMGCIRCVSLDELEEEEIAFLVDMLDVSKPGQKIQSGLLQAVLNQLRALCVAEGSVASQVFRSRFVEKTSKYVFDILAKNSNIVTYSKADADVKAKLNFACLDFLRAVSASAAMRTHLRAPHLSVDALPTLLKTEENVADIMDQDIFVERTWSGRNLEALLACLSGPSKLTAKGKQAFRVFVRIADVLEGRPDSVEPLSEMKHDVIDGRLYVDVLALREREMFQPEGIYDLMRRLDDQEWEDRVAQHQAFATFHGLDIMLSYLEGELAGKGEARKQKQHGSSVEWCMNSGTSCRTKSHNSRRSRGKEKPLKRSSSRIWRLFWRLRKTATTWRR
;
A
#
# COMPACT_ATOMS: atom_id res chain seq x y z
N VAL A 1 30.88 18.21 -38.63
CA VAL A 1 29.50 17.95 -38.16
C VAL A 1 28.70 17.15 -39.18
N VAL A 2 28.39 17.68 -40.37
CA VAL A 2 27.54 17.00 -41.39
C VAL A 2 28.00 15.56 -41.77
N ASN A 3 29.30 15.34 -42.01
CA ASN A 3 29.83 14.00 -42.30
C ASN A 3 29.87 13.04 -41.09
N GLY A 4 29.80 13.56 -39.86
CA GLY A 4 29.79 12.77 -38.63
C GLY A 4 28.39 12.24 -38.27
N ALA A 5 27.36 13.04 -38.55
CA ALA A 5 25.96 12.69 -38.35
C ALA A 5 25.53 11.54 -39.28
N ALA A 6 25.96 11.57 -40.55
CA ALA A 6 25.67 10.51 -41.52
C ALA A 6 26.33 9.15 -41.22
N THR A 7 27.31 9.09 -40.30
CA THR A 7 28.10 7.88 -40.02
C THR A 7 27.98 7.38 -38.58
N GLY A 8 27.14 8.00 -37.74
CA GLY A 8 26.99 7.64 -36.33
C GLY A 8 28.27 7.85 -35.49
N LYS A 9 29.23 8.65 -35.98
CA LYS A 9 30.54 8.93 -35.34
C LYS A 9 30.69 10.40 -34.93
N LEU A 10 29.56 11.12 -34.81
CA LEU A 10 29.56 12.55 -34.52
C LEU A 10 30.23 12.85 -33.17
N GLY A 11 29.88 12.11 -32.11
CA GLY A 11 30.42 12.31 -30.77
C GLY A 11 31.95 12.15 -30.68
N THR A 12 32.50 11.11 -31.31
CA THR A 12 33.95 10.82 -31.26
C THR A 12 34.78 11.86 -32.03
N LYS A 13 34.29 12.33 -33.18
CA LYS A 13 34.98 13.35 -33.98
C LYS A 13 34.84 14.76 -33.38
N CYS A 14 33.69 15.09 -32.79
CA CYS A 14 33.51 16.36 -32.07
C CYS A 14 34.44 16.43 -30.86
N LEU A 15 34.51 15.39 -30.03
CA LEU A 15 35.43 15.35 -28.89
C LEU A 15 36.91 15.44 -29.30
N PHE A 16 37.28 14.82 -30.42
CA PHE A 16 38.63 14.95 -30.98
C PHE A 16 38.94 16.39 -31.45
N CYS A 17 38.02 17.04 -32.16
CA CYS A 17 38.19 18.44 -32.59
C CYS A 17 38.19 19.42 -31.41
N LEU A 18 37.39 19.17 -30.37
CA LEU A 18 37.38 19.98 -29.14
C LEU A 18 38.68 19.87 -28.35
N SER A 19 39.41 18.75 -28.47
CA SER A 19 40.70 18.57 -27.80
C SER A 19 41.85 19.37 -28.42
N GLU A 20 41.71 19.83 -29.68
CA GLU A 20 42.73 20.68 -30.32
C GLU A 20 42.52 22.19 -30.05
N LEU A 21 41.36 22.57 -29.51
CA LEU A 21 41.05 23.95 -29.13
C LEU A 21 41.53 24.16 -27.68
N GLY A 22 42.73 24.73 -27.53
CA GLY A 22 43.31 25.03 -26.20
C GLY A 22 42.51 26.06 -25.39
N ARG A 23 43.02 26.40 -24.20
CA ARG A 23 42.39 27.24 -23.13
C ARG A 23 41.70 28.54 -23.56
N ALA A 24 41.97 29.08 -24.74
CA ALA A 24 41.37 30.34 -25.20
C ALA A 24 39.87 30.24 -25.54
N GLN A 25 39.32 29.03 -25.71
CA GLN A 25 37.95 28.84 -26.21
C GLN A 25 37.07 27.95 -25.31
N GLU A 26 37.44 27.78 -24.04
CA GLU A 26 36.75 26.90 -23.06
C GLU A 26 35.24 27.16 -22.96
N ARG A 27 34.83 28.43 -23.04
CA ARG A 27 33.41 28.83 -22.98
C ARG A 27 32.63 28.42 -24.23
N GLU A 28 33.24 28.59 -25.41
CA GLU A 28 32.63 28.20 -26.70
C GLU A 28 32.53 26.68 -26.82
N VAL A 29 33.47 25.95 -26.21
CA VAL A 29 33.43 24.48 -26.09
C VAL A 29 32.29 24.03 -25.17
N LEU A 30 32.10 24.69 -24.02
CA LEU A 30 30.99 24.40 -23.11
C LEU A 30 29.64 24.66 -23.77
N ASP A 31 29.49 25.80 -24.44
CA ASP A 31 28.25 26.15 -25.15
C ASP A 31 27.96 25.13 -26.27
N LEU A 32 28.97 24.67 -27.02
CA LEU A 32 28.80 23.62 -28.04
C LEU A 32 28.39 22.27 -27.44
N VAL A 33 28.92 21.91 -26.27
CA VAL A 33 28.59 20.66 -25.58
C VAL A 33 27.15 20.71 -25.05
N GLU A 34 26.76 21.82 -24.41
CA GLU A 34 25.44 21.99 -23.82
C GLU A 34 24.34 22.17 -24.86
N GLU A 35 24.55 22.99 -25.89
CA GLU A 35 23.51 23.34 -26.85
C GLU A 35 23.37 22.33 -28.00
N ILE A 36 24.43 21.59 -28.34
CA ILE A 36 24.43 20.73 -29.54
C ILE A 36 24.65 19.26 -29.18
N LEU A 37 25.68 18.95 -28.39
CA LEU A 37 26.07 17.57 -28.16
C LEU A 37 25.07 16.84 -27.23
N ILE A 38 24.63 17.49 -26.15
CA ILE A 38 23.68 16.91 -25.19
C ILE A 38 22.30 16.64 -25.83
N PRO A 39 21.68 17.57 -26.57
CA PRO A 39 20.39 17.31 -27.24
C PRO A 39 20.46 16.21 -28.30
N GLU A 40 21.54 16.12 -29.09
CA GLU A 40 21.75 15.02 -30.05
C GLU A 40 21.94 13.66 -29.35
N LEU A 41 22.59 13.62 -28.19
CA LEU A 41 22.70 12.38 -27.40
C LEU A 41 21.33 11.96 -26.82
N GLN A 42 20.46 12.92 -26.49
CA GLN A 42 19.10 12.65 -26.05
C GLN A 42 18.22 12.08 -27.17
N THR A 43 18.33 12.58 -28.42
CA THR A 43 17.56 12.03 -29.54
C THR A 43 17.96 10.59 -29.88
N VAL A 44 19.25 10.25 -29.75
CA VAL A 44 19.75 8.87 -29.93
C VAL A 44 19.26 7.92 -28.83
N SER A 45 19.03 8.41 -27.60
CA SER A 45 18.51 7.60 -26.48
C SER A 45 17.04 7.18 -26.61
N THR A 46 16.30 7.74 -27.57
CA THR A 46 14.90 7.36 -27.84
C THR A 46 14.76 6.16 -28.79
N TRP A 47 15.87 5.65 -29.32
CA TRP A 47 15.88 4.47 -30.18
C TRP A 47 15.77 3.22 -29.31
N GLN A 48 14.58 2.60 -29.31
CA GLN A 48 14.36 1.26 -28.73
C GLN A 48 15.07 0.21 -29.60
N ASP A 49 16.39 0.08 -29.45
CA ASP A 49 17.12 -1.08 -29.96
C ASP A 49 17.04 -2.20 -28.91
N GLU A 50 16.49 -3.35 -29.30
CA GLU A 50 16.28 -4.54 -28.45
C GLU A 50 17.59 -5.08 -27.83
N ASP A 51 18.76 -4.64 -28.33
CA ASP A 51 20.08 -5.13 -27.93
C ASP A 51 20.92 -4.16 -27.05
N ASN A 52 20.41 -2.98 -26.65
CA ASN A 52 21.14 -2.03 -25.77
C ASN A 52 22.57 -1.63 -26.24
N THR A 53 22.88 -1.73 -27.54
CA THR A 53 24.24 -1.51 -28.08
C THR A 53 24.59 -0.02 -28.26
N GLY A 54 23.59 0.84 -28.50
CA GLY A 54 23.78 2.29 -28.69
C GLY A 54 24.30 3.01 -27.44
N GLU A 55 23.68 2.78 -26.28
CA GLU A 55 24.11 3.38 -25.00
C GLU A 55 25.54 2.96 -24.59
N THR A 56 25.94 1.75 -24.98
CA THR A 56 27.27 1.20 -24.67
C THR A 56 28.37 1.99 -25.37
N LYS A 57 28.17 2.33 -26.65
CA LYS A 57 29.13 3.14 -27.41
C LYS A 57 29.20 4.58 -26.91
N ILE A 58 28.08 5.14 -26.44
CA ILE A 58 28.04 6.51 -25.87
C ILE A 58 28.84 6.57 -24.57
N ALA A 59 28.62 5.63 -23.64
CA ALA A 59 29.34 5.57 -22.36
C ALA A 59 30.85 5.32 -22.56
N GLU A 60 31.23 4.41 -23.47
CA GLU A 60 32.65 4.17 -23.78
C GLU A 60 33.31 5.38 -24.45
N THR A 61 32.58 6.10 -25.32
CA THR A 61 33.08 7.33 -25.96
C THR A 61 33.28 8.45 -24.95
N LEU A 62 32.36 8.63 -23.99
CA LEU A 62 32.48 9.58 -22.90
C LEU A 62 33.67 9.25 -21.98
N VAL A 63 33.82 7.99 -21.57
CA VAL A 63 34.94 7.55 -20.73
C VAL A 63 36.29 7.73 -21.45
N THR A 64 36.35 7.41 -22.75
CA THR A 64 37.57 7.58 -23.55
C THR A 64 37.93 9.05 -23.74
N GLY A 65 36.94 9.91 -24.01
CA GLY A 65 37.14 11.36 -24.12
C GLY A 65 37.53 12.00 -22.79
N LEU A 66 36.92 11.56 -21.68
CA LEU A 66 37.23 12.07 -20.35
C LEU A 66 38.65 11.70 -19.93
N ASN A 67 39.13 10.47 -20.21
CA ASN A 67 40.49 10.03 -19.91
C ASN A 67 41.58 10.75 -20.71
N PHE A 68 41.23 11.49 -21.76
CA PHE A 68 42.19 12.21 -22.62
C PHE A 68 42.65 13.56 -22.02
N PHE A 69 41.82 14.18 -21.17
CA PHE A 69 42.25 15.35 -20.40
C PHE A 69 43.31 14.94 -19.36
N GLY A 70 44.32 15.75 -19.05
CA GLY A 70 45.33 15.39 -18.05
C GLY A 70 44.75 15.28 -16.62
N PRO A 71 45.53 14.79 -15.64
CA PRO A 71 45.14 14.77 -14.22
C PRO A 71 44.97 16.16 -13.58
N THR A 72 45.25 17.26 -14.29
CA THR A 72 45.32 18.62 -13.73
C THR A 72 44.01 19.41 -13.74
N GLU A 73 42.90 18.87 -14.25
CA GLU A 73 41.62 19.62 -14.36
C GLU A 73 40.40 18.84 -13.79
N PRO A 74 40.31 18.66 -12.46
CA PRO A 74 39.27 17.86 -11.79
C PRO A 74 37.88 18.52 -11.76
N TYR A 75 37.81 19.85 -11.81
CA TYR A 75 36.56 20.61 -11.73
C TYR A 75 35.70 20.45 -13.01
N PHE A 76 36.35 20.53 -14.18
CA PHE A 76 35.70 20.44 -15.50
C PHE A 76 35.06 19.07 -15.73
N ARG A 77 35.77 17.99 -15.36
CA ARG A 77 35.27 16.60 -15.46
C ARG A 77 34.09 16.33 -14.54
N SER A 78 34.11 16.89 -13.33
CA SER A 78 33.06 16.67 -12.31
C SER A 78 31.73 17.30 -12.74
N SER A 79 31.75 18.53 -13.27
CA SER A 79 30.54 19.22 -13.74
C SER A 79 29.86 18.53 -14.92
N ILE A 80 30.62 18.06 -15.92
CA ILE A 80 30.07 17.37 -17.10
C ILE A 80 29.35 16.06 -16.69
N ILE A 81 29.95 15.31 -15.76
CA ILE A 81 29.37 14.05 -15.28
C ILE A 81 28.14 14.30 -14.41
N LEU A 82 28.15 15.33 -13.55
CA LEU A 82 27.01 15.67 -12.70
C LEU A 82 25.79 16.13 -13.51
N ASN A 83 25.99 16.96 -14.54
CA ASN A 83 24.89 17.36 -15.43
C ASN A 83 24.29 16.16 -16.17
N TYR A 84 25.13 15.23 -16.64
CA TYR A 84 24.66 14.02 -17.31
C TYR A 84 23.93 13.04 -16.36
N VAL A 85 24.42 12.87 -15.13
CA VAL A 85 23.79 12.02 -14.09
C VAL A 85 22.44 12.59 -13.66
N GLN A 86 22.34 13.91 -13.44
CA GLN A 86 21.11 14.55 -12.96
C GLN A 86 19.96 14.51 -13.97
N GLN A 87 20.25 14.38 -15.26
CA GLN A 87 19.25 14.37 -16.33
C GLN A 87 18.90 12.96 -16.84
N SER A 88 19.59 11.90 -16.35
CA SER A 88 19.31 10.52 -16.75
C SER A 88 18.31 9.84 -15.81
N SER A 89 17.20 9.35 -16.35
CA SER A 89 16.14 8.65 -15.60
C SER A 89 16.41 7.15 -15.35
N TYR A 90 17.53 6.60 -15.88
CA TYR A 90 17.86 5.17 -15.79
C TYR A 90 19.30 4.96 -15.31
N PHE A 91 19.45 4.35 -14.12
CA PHE A 91 20.76 4.01 -13.57
C PHE A 91 21.20 2.60 -14.00
N SER A 92 22.03 2.49 -15.05
CA SER A 92 22.52 1.20 -15.56
C SER A 92 23.75 0.66 -14.79
N ARG A 93 24.00 -0.66 -14.83
CA ARG A 93 25.25 -1.30 -14.30
C ARG A 93 26.53 -0.66 -14.85
N LYS A 94 26.46 0.05 -15.97
CA LYS A 94 27.59 0.71 -16.62
C LYS A 94 27.86 2.09 -16.00
N MET A 95 26.84 2.80 -15.52
CA MET A 95 27.00 4.04 -14.74
C MET A 95 27.73 3.80 -13.42
N ALA A 96 27.52 2.62 -12.82
CA ALA A 96 28.29 2.17 -11.66
C ALA A 96 29.81 2.04 -11.94
N ARG A 97 30.23 1.76 -13.19
CA ARG A 97 31.67 1.76 -13.55
C ARG A 97 32.24 3.18 -13.58
N VAL A 98 31.49 4.16 -14.07
CA VAL A 98 31.90 5.58 -14.08
C VAL A 98 32.06 6.10 -12.64
N VAL A 99 31.10 5.80 -11.76
CA VAL A 99 31.19 6.12 -10.33
C VAL A 99 32.37 5.41 -9.65
N ARG A 100 32.66 4.16 -10.02
CA ARG A 100 33.83 3.41 -9.51
C ARG A 100 35.15 4.09 -9.89
N CYS A 101 35.31 4.51 -11.15
CA CYS A 101 36.50 5.23 -11.60
C CYS A 101 36.69 6.55 -10.86
N LEU A 102 35.60 7.29 -10.59
CA LEU A 102 35.64 8.51 -9.76
C LEU A 102 36.09 8.23 -8.32
N CYS A 103 35.61 7.15 -7.71
CA CYS A 103 35.99 6.79 -6.34
C CYS A 103 37.46 6.33 -6.23
N GLU A 104 37.97 5.56 -7.20
CA GLU A 104 39.39 5.17 -7.25
C GLU A 104 40.31 6.37 -7.52
N PHE A 105 39.84 7.37 -8.28
CA PHE A 105 40.57 8.61 -8.47
C PHE A 105 40.65 9.44 -7.18
N TYR A 106 39.54 9.63 -6.47
CA TYR A 106 39.54 10.32 -5.16
C TYR A 106 40.41 9.59 -4.12
N LYS A 107 40.46 8.25 -4.14
CA LYS A 107 41.42 7.47 -3.33
C LYS A 107 42.88 7.83 -3.65
N ALA A 108 43.23 7.94 -4.93
CA ALA A 108 44.58 8.28 -5.37
C ALA A 108 44.95 9.72 -4.99
N ASP A 109 43.99 10.64 -5.06
CA ASP A 109 44.16 12.05 -4.69
C ASP A 109 44.39 12.21 -3.17
N VAL A 110 43.58 11.50 -2.35
CA VAL A 110 43.74 11.43 -0.88
C VAL A 110 45.05 10.74 -0.46
N ALA A 111 45.54 9.77 -1.25
CA ALA A 111 46.79 9.06 -0.98
C ALA A 111 48.05 9.86 -1.37
N SER A 112 47.92 10.91 -2.18
CA SER A 112 49.05 11.75 -2.60
C SER A 112 49.48 12.72 -1.48
N HIS A 113 50.79 12.94 -1.33
CA HIS A 113 51.37 13.80 -0.30
C HIS A 113 51.18 15.30 -0.59
N VAL A 114 49.93 15.76 -0.66
CA VAL A 114 49.58 17.19 -0.70
C VAL A 114 49.37 17.70 0.74
N PRO A 115 49.91 18.88 1.10
CA PRO A 115 49.82 19.44 2.45
C PRO A 115 48.38 19.64 2.94
N VAL A 116 48.21 19.43 4.25
CA VAL A 116 46.92 19.30 4.96
C VAL A 116 45.96 20.50 4.78
N ASN A 117 46.47 21.68 4.44
CA ASN A 117 45.65 22.89 4.27
C ASN A 117 44.84 22.92 2.96
N GLU A 118 45.11 22.04 1.99
CA GLU A 118 44.35 21.94 0.72
C GLU A 118 43.43 20.71 0.67
N ARG A 119 43.44 19.84 1.70
CA ARG A 119 42.58 18.64 1.77
C ARG A 119 41.14 18.91 2.17
N ALA A 120 40.81 20.14 2.51
CA ALA A 120 39.47 20.51 2.89
C ALA A 120 38.67 20.77 1.62
N HIS A 121 37.87 19.79 1.19
CA HIS A 121 36.50 19.91 0.67
C HIS A 121 36.11 18.58 0.02
N MET A 122 35.34 17.74 0.71
CA MET A 122 34.38 16.93 -0.05
C MET A 122 33.49 17.94 -0.75
N SER A 123 33.58 18.04 -2.08
CA SER A 123 32.80 19.04 -2.79
C SER A 123 31.31 18.79 -2.49
N PRO A 124 30.49 19.83 -2.28
CA PRO A 124 29.03 19.70 -2.12
C PRO A 124 28.39 18.84 -3.23
N GLN A 125 29.03 18.85 -4.40
CA GLN A 125 28.72 18.03 -5.57
C GLN A 125 28.94 16.52 -5.34
N PHE A 126 29.97 16.09 -4.62
CA PHE A 126 30.18 14.69 -4.24
C PHE A 126 29.12 14.19 -3.24
N VAL A 127 28.73 15.04 -2.28
CA VAL A 127 27.61 14.75 -1.35
C VAL A 127 26.27 14.67 -2.10
N CYS A 128 26.04 15.55 -3.07
CA CYS A 128 24.87 15.47 -3.96
C CYS A 128 24.89 14.21 -4.83
N LEU A 129 26.05 13.81 -5.36
CA LEU A 129 26.21 12.59 -6.15
C LEU A 129 25.91 11.35 -5.30
N LEU A 130 26.41 11.28 -4.07
CA LEU A 130 26.11 10.20 -3.11
C LEU A 130 24.61 10.16 -2.77
N LYS A 131 23.97 11.30 -2.51
CA LYS A 131 22.51 11.38 -2.28
C LYS A 131 21.72 10.85 -3.48
N HIS A 132 22.11 11.22 -4.69
CA HIS A 132 21.46 10.79 -5.92
C HIS A 132 21.66 9.28 -6.20
N CYS A 133 22.88 8.77 -6.01
CA CYS A 133 23.19 7.34 -6.15
C CYS A 133 22.47 6.46 -5.11
N MET A 134 22.32 6.94 -3.88
CA MET A 134 21.59 6.22 -2.82
C MET A 134 20.07 6.21 -3.07
N SER A 135 19.51 7.30 -3.61
CA SER A 135 18.07 7.39 -3.95
C SER A 135 17.64 6.38 -5.03
N ASN A 136 18.57 5.96 -5.90
CA ASN A 136 18.33 5.04 -7.01
C ASN A 136 18.76 3.57 -6.72
N ARG A 137 19.00 3.20 -5.44
CA ARG A 137 19.35 1.83 -4.99
C ARG A 137 20.57 1.19 -5.68
N SER A 138 21.48 1.97 -6.28
CA SER A 138 22.56 1.41 -7.14
C SER A 138 23.91 1.18 -6.43
N MET A 139 24.06 1.62 -5.17
CA MET A 139 25.33 1.53 -4.41
C MET A 139 25.65 0.11 -3.91
N ALA A 140 24.67 -0.79 -3.82
CA ALA A 140 24.85 -2.13 -3.27
C ALA A 140 25.92 -2.99 -4.00
N THR A 141 26.27 -2.62 -5.24
CA THR A 141 27.22 -3.35 -6.09
C THR A 141 28.65 -2.79 -6.09
N LEU A 142 28.96 -1.73 -5.33
CA LEU A 142 30.28 -1.09 -5.35
C LEU A 142 31.17 -1.56 -4.17
N PRO A 143 32.30 -2.27 -4.43
CA PRO A 143 33.23 -2.70 -3.38
C PRO A 143 33.83 -1.56 -2.55
N ILE A 144 34.00 -0.38 -3.16
CA ILE A 144 34.64 0.80 -2.53
C ILE A 144 33.76 1.40 -1.42
N ALA A 145 32.43 1.31 -1.57
CA ALA A 145 31.48 1.76 -0.55
C ALA A 145 31.48 0.86 0.69
N ARG A 146 31.92 -0.40 0.55
CA ARG A 146 31.97 -1.38 1.65
C ARG A 146 33.17 -1.20 2.56
N GLU A 147 34.34 -0.85 2.02
CA GLU A 147 35.58 -0.87 2.79
C GLU A 147 36.20 0.52 3.01
N THR A 148 36.14 1.41 2.02
CA THR A 148 36.93 2.66 2.05
C THR A 148 36.16 3.83 2.63
N ILE A 149 34.87 3.93 2.33
CA ILE A 149 34.05 5.05 2.81
C ILE A 149 33.92 5.00 4.34
N PRO A 150 33.56 3.86 4.98
CA PRO A 150 33.50 3.79 6.44
C PRO A 150 34.84 4.10 7.13
N ASP A 151 35.96 3.57 6.61
CA ASP A 151 37.29 3.77 7.21
C ASP A 151 37.80 5.21 7.05
N MET A 152 37.57 5.83 5.88
CA MET A 152 37.89 7.24 5.63
C MET A 152 37.03 8.16 6.50
N LEU A 153 35.73 7.86 6.64
CA LEU A 153 34.81 8.61 7.48
C LEU A 153 35.18 8.48 8.97
N PHE A 154 35.62 7.30 9.43
CA PHE A 154 36.04 7.04 10.81
C PHE A 154 37.32 7.80 11.19
N ARG A 155 38.35 7.77 10.33
CA ARG A 155 39.61 8.50 10.56
C ARG A 155 39.42 10.01 10.60
N THR A 156 38.61 10.55 9.69
CA THR A 156 38.31 11.99 9.64
C THR A 156 37.66 12.49 10.93
N PHE A 157 36.88 11.64 11.60
CA PHE A 157 36.24 11.96 12.88
C PHE A 157 37.21 11.85 14.06
N GLN A 158 38.00 10.76 14.15
CA GLN A 158 38.99 10.58 15.21
C GLN A 158 40.07 11.68 15.21
N GLU A 159 40.50 12.13 14.03
CA GLU A 159 41.55 13.14 13.87
C GLU A 159 41.08 14.56 14.24
N LYS A 160 39.77 14.82 14.32
CA LYS A 160 39.19 16.15 14.55
C LYS A 160 38.53 16.27 15.93
N GLN A 161 39.17 15.87 17.03
CA GLN A 161 38.65 16.09 18.40
C GLN A 161 37.94 17.44 18.51
N ILE A 162 36.61 17.40 18.53
CA ILE A 162 35.76 18.59 18.46
C ILE A 162 35.78 19.23 19.85
N GLY A 163 36.66 20.21 20.04
CA GLY A 163 36.62 21.11 21.19
C GLY A 163 35.33 21.94 21.17
N THR A 164 34.81 22.26 22.36
CA THR A 164 33.47 22.79 22.63
C THR A 164 33.14 24.18 22.07
N GLU A 165 34.04 24.83 21.33
CA GLU A 165 33.83 26.15 20.74
C GLU A 165 33.87 26.05 19.20
N GLU A 166 32.71 25.86 18.55
CA GLU A 166 32.67 25.73 17.09
C GLU A 166 31.62 26.58 16.38
N THR A 167 32.10 27.17 15.28
CA THR A 167 31.41 27.98 14.28
C THR A 167 30.30 27.19 13.56
N GLY A 168 29.28 27.89 13.04
CA GLY A 168 28.09 27.29 12.42
C GLY A 168 28.38 26.31 11.27
N ASP A 169 29.48 26.50 10.53
CA ASP A 169 29.85 25.65 9.39
C ASP A 169 30.29 24.24 9.81
N ARG A 170 30.94 24.08 10.97
CA ARG A 170 31.38 22.75 11.44
C ARG A 170 30.20 21.91 11.93
N ARG A 171 29.23 22.54 12.61
CA ARG A 171 27.97 21.87 13.01
C ARG A 171 27.17 21.38 11.79
N LYS A 172 27.10 22.19 10.74
CA LYS A 172 26.44 21.80 9.48
C LYS A 172 27.16 20.63 8.80
N MET A 173 28.49 20.70 8.72
CA MET A 173 29.31 19.62 8.15
C MET A 173 29.14 18.30 8.93
N PHE A 174 29.15 18.35 10.26
CA PHE A 174 28.90 17.18 11.11
C PHE A 174 27.48 16.61 10.91
N SER A 175 26.47 17.47 10.85
CA SER A 175 25.09 17.07 10.56
C SER A 175 24.95 16.40 9.18
N ASP A 176 25.56 16.97 8.14
CA ASP A 176 25.51 16.40 6.79
C ASP A 176 26.27 15.07 6.71
N TYR A 177 27.42 14.98 7.37
CA TYR A 177 28.17 13.73 7.55
C TYR A 177 27.31 12.66 8.22
N MET A 178 26.62 13.02 9.31
CA MET A 178 25.73 12.11 10.02
C MET A 178 24.60 11.57 9.16
N ARG A 179 23.96 12.45 8.37
CA ARG A 179 22.89 12.07 7.45
C ARG A 179 23.38 11.07 6.40
N VAL A 180 24.57 11.28 5.84
CA VAL A 180 25.16 10.36 4.86
C VAL A 180 25.45 9.01 5.49
N THR A 181 26.05 8.99 6.68
CA THR A 181 26.35 7.74 7.41
C THR A 181 25.07 6.98 7.77
N CYS A 182 24.04 7.65 8.26
CA CYS A 182 22.74 7.03 8.56
C CYS A 182 22.09 6.43 7.30
N LEU A 183 22.15 7.15 6.16
CA LEU A 183 21.67 6.61 4.88
C LEU A 183 22.47 5.38 4.44
N MET A 184 23.79 5.42 4.59
CA MET A 184 24.64 4.26 4.26
C MET A 184 24.27 3.04 5.11
N ILE A 185 24.03 3.22 6.41
CA ILE A 185 23.62 2.14 7.32
C ILE A 185 22.22 1.62 6.92
N ALA A 186 21.26 2.51 6.70
CA ALA A 186 19.86 2.15 6.42
C ALA A 186 19.70 1.34 5.11
N TYR A 187 20.63 1.48 4.16
CA TYR A 187 20.62 0.80 2.87
C TYR A 187 21.81 -0.17 2.69
N ALA A 188 22.57 -0.45 3.74
CA ALA A 188 23.70 -1.38 3.65
C ALA A 188 23.19 -2.81 3.40
N PRO A 189 23.75 -3.54 2.42
CA PRO A 189 23.44 -4.96 2.28
C PRO A 189 23.97 -5.74 3.49
N VAL A 190 23.34 -6.87 3.81
CA VAL A 190 23.58 -7.66 5.03
C VAL A 190 25.05 -8.00 5.23
N GLU A 191 25.77 -8.33 4.15
CA GLU A 191 27.19 -8.69 4.21
C GLU A 191 28.08 -7.51 4.64
N SER A 192 27.60 -6.28 4.44
CA SER A 192 28.31 -5.06 4.85
C SER A 192 28.06 -4.70 6.30
N VAL A 193 27.04 -5.27 6.95
CA VAL A 193 26.73 -4.99 8.38
C VAL A 193 27.91 -5.36 9.26
N ARG A 194 28.59 -6.49 9.00
CA ARG A 194 29.80 -6.89 9.73
C ARG A 194 30.93 -5.86 9.63
N VAL A 195 31.05 -5.20 8.48
CA VAL A 195 32.05 -4.13 8.26
C VAL A 195 31.65 -2.83 8.95
N LEU A 196 30.35 -2.58 9.08
CA LEU A 196 29.80 -1.40 9.76
C LEU A 196 29.70 -1.57 11.28
N MET A 197 29.83 -2.78 11.83
CA MET A 197 29.71 -3.03 13.28
C MET A 197 30.63 -2.18 14.15
N PRO A 198 31.94 -2.04 13.88
CA PRO A 198 32.81 -1.20 14.71
C PRO A 198 32.38 0.28 14.72
N CYS A 199 31.87 0.76 13.59
CA CYS A 199 31.28 2.10 13.51
C CYS A 199 30.06 2.16 14.43
N LEU A 200 29.10 1.24 14.29
CA LEU A 200 27.89 1.20 15.10
C LEU A 200 28.18 1.11 16.61
N GLU A 201 29.20 0.34 17.02
CA GLU A 201 29.65 0.25 18.42
C GLU A 201 30.21 1.58 18.93
N THR A 202 31.01 2.26 18.11
CA THR A 202 31.55 3.59 18.43
C THR A 202 30.43 4.62 18.53
N TRP A 203 29.47 4.57 17.61
CA TRP A 203 28.29 5.44 17.61
C TRP A 203 27.42 5.20 18.85
N ALA A 204 27.15 3.95 19.18
CA ALA A 204 26.38 3.59 20.37
C ALA A 204 27.08 4.05 21.66
N ALA A 205 28.42 3.93 21.73
CA ALA A 205 29.22 4.50 22.82
C ALA A 205 29.06 6.03 22.90
N MET A 206 29.09 6.71 21.75
CA MET A 206 28.95 8.16 21.70
C MET A 206 27.56 8.62 22.13
N VAL A 207 26.49 7.96 21.67
CA VAL A 207 25.12 8.24 22.12
C VAL A 207 25.01 8.05 23.63
N GLN A 208 25.57 6.97 24.16
CA GLN A 208 25.59 6.72 25.60
C GLN A 208 26.37 7.81 26.36
N GLN A 209 27.52 8.28 25.83
CA GLN A 209 28.25 9.38 26.44
C GLN A 209 27.47 10.70 26.40
N LEU A 210 26.86 11.04 25.26
CA LEU A 210 26.03 12.24 25.10
C LEU A 210 24.85 12.23 26.07
N SER A 211 24.25 11.07 26.29
CA SER A 211 23.16 10.90 27.26
C SER A 211 23.56 11.15 28.71
N ARG A 212 24.83 10.91 29.07
CA ARG A 212 25.34 11.15 30.43
C ARG A 212 25.72 12.60 30.68
N VAL A 213 26.03 13.36 29.62
CA VAL A 213 26.56 14.72 29.72
C VAL A 213 25.47 15.78 29.69
N ALA A 214 24.31 15.51 29.07
CA ALA A 214 23.17 16.41 29.04
C ALA A 214 21.96 15.76 29.70
N SER A 215 21.29 16.50 30.60
CA SER A 215 19.88 16.22 30.89
C SER A 215 19.16 16.26 29.54
N MET A 216 18.46 15.19 29.18
CA MET A 216 17.86 15.09 27.84
C MET A 216 16.84 16.21 27.56
N ALA A 217 16.27 16.81 28.61
CA ALA A 217 15.42 17.99 28.51
C ALA A 217 16.17 19.23 27.99
N ASP A 218 17.49 19.31 28.20
CA ASP A 218 18.35 20.43 27.80
C ASP A 218 19.19 20.12 26.55
N MET A 219 19.02 18.93 25.96
CA MET A 219 19.80 18.54 24.79
C MET A 219 19.39 19.40 23.57
N PRO A 220 20.35 19.96 22.81
CA PRO A 220 20.02 20.75 21.63
C PRO A 220 19.21 19.92 20.63
N LEU A 221 18.12 20.48 20.12
CA LEU A 221 17.26 19.91 19.07
C LEU A 221 18.03 19.25 17.90
N PRO A 222 19.13 19.85 17.38
CA PRO A 222 19.92 19.21 16.33
C PRO A 222 20.54 17.87 16.75
N THR A 223 20.95 17.74 18.01
CA THR A 223 21.54 16.52 18.56
C THR A 223 20.48 15.42 18.66
N CYS A 224 19.28 15.74 19.15
CA CYS A 224 18.16 14.78 19.18
C CYS A 224 17.82 14.26 17.78
N GLY A 225 17.76 15.17 16.79
CA GLY A 225 17.50 14.80 15.39
C GLY A 225 18.58 13.92 14.76
N MET A 226 19.85 14.06 15.16
CA MET A 226 20.93 13.18 14.70
C MET A 226 20.84 11.80 15.33
N ILE A 227 20.54 11.73 16.63
CA ILE A 227 20.38 10.47 17.34
C ILE A 227 19.15 9.72 16.81
N SER A 228 18.04 10.41 16.55
CA SER A 228 16.83 9.79 15.98
C SER A 228 17.11 9.18 14.60
N LEU A 229 17.83 9.90 13.71
CA LEU A 229 18.23 9.40 12.40
C LEU A 229 19.12 8.15 12.49
N LEU A 230 20.03 8.11 13.45
CA LEU A 230 20.89 6.96 13.68
C LEU A 230 20.07 5.75 14.14
N ILE A 231 19.17 5.95 15.11
CA ILE A 231 18.28 4.89 15.60
C ILE A 231 17.39 4.37 14.47
N ASP A 232 16.83 5.25 13.64
CA ASP A 232 16.02 4.87 12.48
C ASP A 232 16.83 4.10 11.42
N ALA A 233 18.09 4.47 11.20
CA ALA A 233 18.97 3.74 10.30
C ALA A 233 19.24 2.31 10.81
N ILE A 234 19.49 2.17 12.11
CA ILE A 234 19.67 0.87 12.76
C ILE A 234 18.37 0.05 12.70
N ALA A 235 17.22 0.68 13.00
CA ALA A 235 15.91 0.06 12.89
C ALA A 235 15.66 -0.46 11.46
N SER A 236 15.85 0.38 10.44
CA SER A 236 15.69 0.00 9.03
C SER A 236 16.60 -1.18 8.65
N MET A 237 17.86 -1.16 9.10
CA MET A 237 18.80 -2.26 8.85
C MET A 237 18.36 -3.56 9.54
N CYS A 238 17.92 -3.50 10.80
CA CYS A 238 17.39 -4.65 11.53
C CYS A 238 16.12 -5.22 10.88
N ALA A 239 15.21 -4.36 10.39
CA ALA A 239 13.99 -4.78 9.71
C ALA A 239 14.26 -5.48 8.37
N GLN A 240 15.37 -5.16 7.71
CA GLN A 240 15.76 -5.78 6.44
C GLN A 240 16.50 -7.11 6.63
N SER A 241 17.03 -7.42 7.82
CA SER A 241 17.86 -8.61 8.02
C SER A 241 17.85 -9.15 9.46
N THR A 242 17.36 -10.38 9.61
CA THR A 242 17.48 -11.15 10.84
C THR A 242 18.93 -11.42 11.23
N GLU A 243 19.84 -11.57 10.26
CA GLU A 243 21.28 -11.73 10.54
C GLU A 243 21.86 -10.44 11.13
N ALA A 244 21.49 -9.27 10.60
CA ALA A 244 21.91 -7.99 11.16
C ALA A 244 21.40 -7.85 12.59
N LEU A 245 20.11 -8.11 12.83
CA LEU A 245 19.54 -8.08 14.18
C LEU A 245 20.27 -9.04 15.13
N ASN A 246 20.50 -10.28 14.71
CA ASN A 246 21.22 -11.27 15.51
C ASN A 246 22.66 -10.86 15.77
N LEU A 247 23.35 -10.24 14.81
CA LEU A 247 24.71 -9.76 14.97
C LEU A 247 24.78 -8.63 16.00
N ILE A 248 23.87 -7.67 15.89
CA ILE A 248 23.76 -6.51 16.79
C ILE A 248 23.30 -6.95 18.20
N ALA A 249 22.49 -8.01 18.28
CA ALA A 249 22.04 -8.61 19.53
C ALA A 249 23.04 -9.63 20.10
N SER A 250 24.00 -10.12 19.32
CA SER A 250 24.95 -11.13 19.77
C SER A 250 25.97 -10.52 20.73
N LYS A 251 26.14 -11.16 21.89
CA LYS A 251 27.15 -10.81 22.91
C LYS A 251 28.59 -11.21 22.52
N GLN A 252 28.99 -11.06 21.25
CA GLN A 252 30.33 -11.53 20.87
C GLN A 252 31.45 -10.67 21.48
N LYS A 253 31.97 -11.18 22.61
CA LYS A 253 33.32 -11.05 23.20
C LYS A 253 33.84 -9.69 23.68
N THR A 254 33.23 -8.56 23.36
CA THR A 254 33.69 -7.26 23.87
C THR A 254 32.51 -6.40 24.30
N GLU A 255 32.50 -5.97 25.57
CA GLU A 255 31.69 -4.91 26.18
C GLU A 255 30.34 -4.57 25.52
N ALA A 256 29.22 -4.92 26.17
CA ALA A 256 27.83 -4.49 25.88
C ALA A 256 27.50 -4.23 24.39
N GLY A 257 26.76 -5.15 23.76
CA GLY A 257 26.40 -5.04 22.33
C GLY A 257 25.71 -3.70 21.97
N VAL A 258 25.69 -3.33 20.69
CA VAL A 258 25.11 -2.05 20.21
C VAL A 258 23.70 -1.82 20.74
N ILE A 259 22.85 -2.85 20.76
CA ILE A 259 21.50 -2.74 21.35
C ILE A 259 21.59 -2.56 22.87
N GLU A 260 22.47 -3.26 23.60
CA GLU A 260 22.61 -3.11 25.07
C GLU A 260 23.06 -1.70 25.47
N ARG A 261 23.70 -0.95 24.56
CA ARG A 261 24.06 0.46 24.77
C ARG A 261 22.93 1.43 24.41
N LEU A 262 22.23 1.18 23.31
CA LEU A 262 21.16 2.06 22.85
C LEU A 262 19.85 1.88 23.62
N LEU A 263 19.62 0.69 24.15
CA LEU A 263 18.33 0.33 24.70
C LEU A 263 18.07 0.95 26.08
N PRO A 264 19.02 0.97 27.04
CA PRO A 264 18.88 1.78 28.25
C PRO A 264 18.60 3.25 27.92
N TYR A 265 19.24 3.79 26.89
CA TYR A 265 19.00 5.16 26.44
C TYR A 265 17.56 5.38 25.94
N THR A 266 17.02 4.44 25.15
CA THR A 266 15.60 4.52 24.74
C THR A 266 14.64 4.35 25.91
N ILE A 267 14.97 3.53 26.92
CA ILE A 267 14.17 3.39 28.14
C ILE A 267 14.21 4.68 28.95
N ASP A 268 15.38 5.28 29.13
CA ASP A 268 15.55 6.54 29.83
C ASP A 268 14.77 7.68 29.14
N LEU A 269 14.77 7.69 27.81
CA LEU A 269 13.94 8.60 27.02
C LEU A 269 12.44 8.41 27.30
N ILE A 270 11.98 7.15 27.34
CA ILE A 270 10.56 6.86 27.63
C ILE A 270 10.20 7.25 29.06
N ASN A 271 11.12 7.04 30.00
CA ASN A 271 10.93 7.36 31.41
C ASN A 271 10.89 8.87 31.70
N GLN A 272 11.35 9.71 30.77
CA GLN A 272 11.30 11.16 30.93
C GLN A 272 9.87 11.70 30.84
N GLN A 273 9.65 12.81 31.56
CA GLN A 273 8.34 13.48 31.57
C GLN A 273 7.97 14.08 30.20
N ILE A 274 8.96 14.47 29.40
CA ILE A 274 8.78 15.05 28.06
C ILE A 274 9.82 14.42 27.14
N ALA A 275 9.40 13.52 26.27
CA ALA A 275 10.27 12.92 25.26
C ALA A 275 10.23 13.74 23.96
N GLU A 276 11.40 13.91 23.32
CA GLU A 276 11.46 14.49 21.98
C GLU A 276 10.73 13.56 20.99
N PRO A 277 9.75 14.04 20.20
CA PRO A 277 8.87 13.20 19.40
C PRO A 277 9.58 12.29 18.39
N ARG A 278 10.60 12.77 17.69
CA ARG A 278 11.30 11.96 16.67
C ARG A 278 12.13 10.87 17.31
N LEU A 279 12.82 11.19 18.40
CA LEU A 279 13.63 10.25 19.15
C LEU A 279 12.77 9.20 19.83
N LEU A 280 11.61 9.60 20.35
CA LEU A 280 10.59 8.68 20.86
C LEU A 280 10.13 7.73 19.76
N SER A 281 9.80 8.28 18.59
CA SER A 281 9.32 7.50 17.45
C SER A 281 10.38 6.49 16.97
N ALA A 282 11.62 6.95 16.77
CA ALA A 282 12.74 6.11 16.35
C ALA A 282 13.04 5.00 17.37
N GLY A 283 13.07 5.35 18.67
CA GLY A 283 13.27 4.39 19.76
C GLY A 283 12.20 3.31 19.77
N LEU A 284 10.92 3.70 19.71
CA LEU A 284 9.79 2.76 19.68
C LEU A 284 9.80 1.88 18.44
N ARG A 285 10.15 2.41 17.26
CA ARG A 285 10.30 1.62 16.02
C ARG A 285 11.38 0.54 16.17
N LEU A 286 12.55 0.90 16.69
CA LEU A 286 13.63 -0.05 16.95
C LEU A 286 13.16 -1.16 17.90
N TRP A 287 12.45 -0.79 18.97
CA TRP A 287 11.85 -1.73 19.91
C TRP A 287 10.84 -2.68 19.26
N CYS A 288 9.93 -2.17 18.43
CA CYS A 288 8.97 -2.99 17.70
C CYS A 288 9.67 -4.07 16.85
N ILE A 289 10.75 -3.69 16.17
CA ILE A 289 11.52 -4.59 15.33
C ILE A 289 12.20 -5.67 16.18
N ILE A 290 12.84 -5.29 17.29
CA ILE A 290 13.51 -6.23 18.19
C ILE A 290 12.51 -7.25 18.75
N LEU A 291 11.37 -6.78 19.25
CA LEU A 291 10.36 -7.62 19.90
C LEU A 291 9.64 -8.55 18.91
N ASN A 292 9.38 -8.10 17.69
CA ASN A 292 8.70 -8.94 16.69
C ASN A 292 9.58 -10.07 16.13
N HIS A 293 10.90 -9.92 16.11
CA HIS A 293 11.78 -10.83 15.35
C HIS A 293 12.22 -12.10 16.10
N SER A 294 12.29 -12.11 17.42
CA SER A 294 12.86 -13.26 18.15
C SER A 294 12.28 -13.43 19.54
N ALA A 295 11.67 -14.59 19.79
CA ALA A 295 11.20 -14.97 21.13
C ALA A 295 12.32 -14.91 22.18
N ARG A 296 13.53 -15.33 21.82
CA ARG A 296 14.70 -15.23 22.71
C ARG A 296 15.05 -13.78 23.06
N LEU A 297 14.92 -12.85 22.11
CA LEU A 297 15.12 -11.43 22.37
C LEU A 297 13.91 -10.84 23.12
N ARG A 298 12.70 -11.39 22.95
CA ARG A 298 11.59 -11.01 23.82
C ARG A 298 11.86 -11.39 25.27
N ASP A 299 12.23 -12.64 25.55
CA ASP A 299 12.47 -13.08 26.93
C ASP A 299 13.55 -12.25 27.62
N LEU A 300 14.69 -12.04 26.94
CA LEU A 300 15.81 -11.28 27.49
C LEU A 300 15.44 -9.81 27.76
N TRP A 301 14.71 -9.19 26.84
CA TRP A 301 14.54 -7.74 26.85
C TRP A 301 13.20 -7.29 27.42
N ILE A 302 12.14 -8.08 27.32
CA ILE A 302 10.88 -7.83 28.02
C ILE A 302 11.12 -7.92 29.52
N GLU A 303 11.92 -8.90 29.99
CA GLU A 303 12.35 -8.90 31.39
C GLU A 303 13.07 -7.60 31.76
N ASP A 304 13.93 -7.05 30.89
CA ASP A 304 14.63 -5.80 31.18
C ASP A 304 13.72 -4.56 31.05
N VAL A 305 12.70 -4.53 30.18
CA VAL A 305 11.67 -3.47 30.15
C VAL A 305 10.84 -3.50 31.43
N ILE A 306 10.45 -4.72 31.86
CA ILE A 306 9.67 -4.92 33.09
C ILE A 306 10.54 -4.68 34.33
N ARG A 307 11.82 -5.05 34.32
CA ARG A 307 12.76 -4.89 35.44
C ARG A 307 13.37 -3.49 35.50
N ALA A 308 13.59 -2.80 34.40
CA ALA A 308 13.85 -1.35 34.42
C ALA A 308 12.65 -0.59 34.99
N SER A 309 11.46 -1.18 34.94
CA SER A 309 10.27 -0.70 35.64
C SER A 309 10.09 -1.26 37.05
N ALA A 310 11.08 -1.95 37.66
CA ALA A 310 10.95 -2.83 38.83
C ALA A 310 10.23 -2.30 40.10
N GLU A 311 9.90 -1.02 40.21
CA GLU A 311 8.98 -0.56 41.27
C GLU A 311 7.49 -0.66 40.87
N LYS A 312 7.17 -0.75 39.58
CA LYS A 312 5.83 -0.96 39.00
C LYS A 312 5.93 -1.68 37.65
N PRO A 313 5.52 -2.96 37.51
CA PRO A 313 5.66 -3.77 36.29
C PRO A 313 4.97 -3.21 35.03
N ALA A 314 4.22 -2.12 35.16
CA ALA A 314 3.52 -1.41 34.10
C ALA A 314 4.25 -0.11 33.64
N GLY A 315 5.37 0.25 34.27
CA GLY A 315 5.90 1.62 34.31
C GLY A 315 6.13 2.27 32.94
N VAL A 316 6.81 1.60 32.01
CA VAL A 316 7.15 2.19 30.71
C VAL A 316 5.90 2.43 29.86
N LEU A 317 5.01 1.45 29.75
CA LEU A 317 3.79 1.58 28.94
C LEU A 317 2.75 2.52 29.56
N GLU A 318 2.61 2.51 30.89
CA GLU A 318 1.78 3.49 31.61
C GLU A 318 2.26 4.93 31.40
N LEU A 319 3.56 5.13 31.23
CA LEU A 319 4.14 6.45 30.95
C LEU A 319 3.92 6.89 29.50
N LEU A 320 3.70 5.95 28.59
CA LEU A 320 3.54 6.19 27.15
C LEU A 320 2.08 6.45 26.74
N LEU A 321 1.12 5.69 27.29
CA LEU A 321 -0.31 5.86 26.97
C LEU A 321 -0.82 7.31 27.09
N PRO A 322 -0.43 8.12 28.10
CA PRO A 322 -0.87 9.50 28.22
C PRO A 322 -0.47 10.42 27.06
N TYR A 323 0.48 10.03 26.19
CA TYR A 323 0.81 10.78 24.98
C TYR A 323 -0.26 10.64 23.90
N MET A 324 -1.05 9.57 23.90
CA MET A 324 -2.09 9.25 22.91
C MET A 324 -3.43 9.98 23.18
N GLY A 325 -3.38 11.29 23.45
CA GLY A 325 -4.57 12.09 23.78
C GLY A 325 -4.86 12.25 25.28
N GLY A 326 -4.00 11.72 26.16
CA GLY A 326 -4.09 11.89 27.60
C GLY A 326 -3.38 13.14 28.13
N LYS A 327 -2.98 13.10 29.40
CA LYS A 327 -2.35 14.24 30.10
C LYS A 327 -1.03 14.72 29.48
N LYS A 328 -0.29 13.86 28.78
CA LYS A 328 1.00 14.20 28.17
C LYS A 328 0.89 14.63 26.70
N TYR A 329 -0.28 14.51 26.09
CA TYR A 329 -0.50 14.94 24.70
C TYR A 329 -0.13 16.41 24.47
N LYS A 330 -0.54 17.30 25.38
CA LYS A 330 -0.19 18.72 25.32
C LYS A 330 1.32 18.94 25.26
N ALA A 331 2.07 18.31 26.14
CA ALA A 331 3.52 18.46 26.19
C ALA A 331 4.19 17.96 24.89
N LEU A 332 3.72 16.84 24.34
CA LEU A 332 4.19 16.32 23.05
C LEU A 332 3.90 17.31 21.92
N TYR A 333 2.68 17.82 21.84
CA TYR A 333 2.28 18.75 20.79
C TYR A 333 3.05 20.07 20.85
N ASP A 334 3.20 20.66 22.04
CA ASP A 334 3.93 21.91 22.24
C ASP A 334 5.40 21.76 21.79
N TYR A 335 5.99 20.58 22.03
CA TYR A 335 7.33 20.24 21.53
C TYR A 335 7.35 20.12 20.00
N CYS A 336 6.41 19.36 19.41
CA CYS A 336 6.30 19.23 17.96
C CYS A 336 6.10 20.58 17.25
N ALA A 337 5.34 21.49 17.85
CA ALA A 337 5.12 22.84 17.32
C ALA A 337 6.40 23.68 17.38
N THR A 338 7.15 23.58 18.48
CA THR A 338 8.47 24.23 18.61
C THR A 338 9.47 23.74 17.55
N ILE A 339 9.44 22.45 17.19
CA ILE A 339 10.27 21.90 16.11
C ILE A 339 9.94 22.57 14.76
N LEU A 340 8.64 22.72 14.44
CA LEU A 340 8.20 23.34 13.19
C LEU A 340 8.57 24.83 13.12
N GLU A 341 8.36 25.58 14.20
CA GLU A 341 8.73 27.01 14.26
C GLU A 341 10.23 27.23 14.02
N ASN A 342 11.06 26.35 14.59
CA ASN A 342 12.52 26.38 14.38
C ASN A 342 12.93 25.99 12.95
N ALA A 343 12.19 25.08 12.31
CA ALA A 343 12.46 24.67 10.93
C ALA A 343 12.13 25.77 9.91
N ASP A 344 11.11 26.58 10.17
CA ASP A 344 10.68 27.67 9.29
C ASP A 344 11.61 28.90 9.35
N GLY A 345 12.65 28.89 10.18
CA GLY A 345 13.66 29.95 10.25
C GLY A 345 13.15 31.30 10.77
N LYS A 346 11.91 31.36 11.30
CA LYS A 346 11.28 32.58 11.85
C LYS A 346 11.71 32.89 13.29
N GLY A 347 12.59 32.08 13.88
CA GLY A 347 13.03 32.25 15.26
C GLY A 347 14.14 33.29 15.41
N SER A 348 13.79 34.51 15.82
CA SER A 348 14.69 35.31 16.69
C SER A 348 14.10 36.58 17.31
N GLY A 349 12.90 37.07 16.95
CA GLY A 349 12.49 38.41 17.43
C GLY A 349 11.04 38.65 17.82
N GLU A 350 10.07 37.89 17.33
CA GLU A 350 8.66 38.25 17.51
C GLU A 350 7.97 37.37 18.58
N GLN A 351 7.11 38.01 19.36
CA GLN A 351 6.42 37.47 20.53
C GLN A 351 6.00 36.01 20.36
N LYS A 352 6.53 35.14 21.24
CA LYS A 352 6.19 33.71 21.33
C LYS A 352 4.68 33.58 21.48
N GLN A 353 3.99 33.31 20.36
CA GLN A 353 2.54 33.10 20.40
C GLN A 353 2.27 31.93 21.34
N VAL A 354 1.25 32.08 22.20
CA VAL A 354 0.83 31.00 23.08
C VAL A 354 0.34 29.85 22.20
N ILE A 355 1.11 28.78 22.11
CA ILE A 355 0.74 27.57 21.39
C ILE A 355 -0.44 26.96 22.13
N VAL A 356 -1.64 27.05 21.55
CA VAL A 356 -2.83 26.40 22.06
C VAL A 356 -2.85 24.99 21.49
N THR A 357 -2.74 23.98 22.36
CA THR A 357 -2.85 22.58 21.97
C THR A 357 -4.24 22.32 21.36
N PRO A 358 -4.33 21.91 20.08
CA PRO A 358 -5.60 21.61 19.45
C PRO A 358 -6.19 20.31 20.02
N PRO A 359 -7.51 20.09 19.89
CA PRO A 359 -8.06 18.75 20.08
C PRO A 359 -7.50 17.77 19.04
N LEU A 360 -7.50 16.46 19.32
CA LEU A 360 -6.97 15.42 18.41
C LEU A 360 -7.58 15.51 17.00
N ALA A 361 -8.87 15.81 16.90
CA ALA A 361 -9.58 16.00 15.63
C ALA A 361 -9.03 17.14 14.74
N MET A 362 -8.26 18.06 15.33
CA MET A 362 -7.61 19.19 14.65
C MET A 362 -6.08 19.10 14.75
N CYS A 363 -5.53 17.92 15.08
CA CYS A 363 -4.10 17.71 15.13
C CYS A 363 -3.58 17.45 13.70
N TYR A 364 -2.94 18.44 13.09
CA TYR A 364 -2.31 18.33 11.75
C TYR A 364 -0.77 18.26 11.80
N ASN A 365 -0.19 18.16 13.00
CA ASN A 365 1.26 18.15 13.16
C ASN A 365 1.82 16.77 12.80
N MET A 366 2.61 16.71 11.73
CA MET A 366 3.21 15.46 11.22
C MET A 366 4.15 14.76 12.22
N PHE A 367 4.85 15.50 13.10
CA PHE A 367 5.70 14.88 14.12
C PHE A 367 4.88 14.23 15.23
N ALA A 368 3.73 14.83 15.56
CA ALA A 368 2.79 14.19 16.49
C ALA A 368 2.18 12.93 15.88
N HIS A 369 1.85 12.95 14.58
CA HIS A 369 1.35 11.77 13.86
C HIS A 369 2.39 10.64 13.84
N GLU A 370 3.65 10.94 13.53
CA GLU A 370 4.74 9.96 13.55
C GLU A 370 4.93 9.31 14.93
N ALA A 371 4.85 10.11 16.00
CA ALA A 371 4.88 9.63 17.37
C ALA A 371 3.67 8.75 17.70
N PHE A 372 2.46 9.13 17.29
CA PHE A 372 1.27 8.31 17.48
C PHE A 372 1.37 6.96 16.78
N ILE A 373 1.81 6.93 15.51
CA ILE A 373 1.99 5.69 14.77
C ILE A 373 2.97 4.77 15.50
N SER A 374 4.10 5.32 15.95
CA SER A 374 5.13 4.53 16.64
C SER A 374 4.66 4.01 18.01
N LEU A 375 3.89 4.81 18.75
CA LEU A 375 3.26 4.39 20.01
C LEU A 375 2.24 3.26 19.80
N VAL A 376 1.39 3.41 18.79
CA VAL A 376 0.34 2.43 18.46
C VAL A 376 0.97 1.11 17.99
N GLU A 377 1.95 1.16 17.09
CA GLU A 377 2.65 -0.05 16.64
C GLU A 377 3.39 -0.74 17.79
N PHE A 378 3.92 0.02 18.75
CA PHE A 378 4.53 -0.55 19.95
C PHE A 378 3.51 -1.26 20.86
N VAL A 379 2.36 -0.63 21.12
CA VAL A 379 1.24 -1.26 21.86
C VAL A 379 0.72 -2.51 21.15
N LYS A 380 0.66 -2.47 19.82
CA LYS A 380 0.21 -3.58 18.98
C LYS A 380 1.10 -4.81 19.11
N VAL A 381 2.41 -4.67 19.32
CA VAL A 381 3.30 -5.83 19.55
C VAL A 381 2.80 -6.69 20.70
N PHE A 382 2.60 -6.08 21.88
CA PHE A 382 2.13 -6.79 23.08
C PHE A 382 0.74 -7.38 22.89
N THR A 383 -0.14 -6.66 22.21
CA THR A 383 -1.51 -7.11 21.94
C THR A 383 -1.52 -8.29 20.96
N SER A 384 -0.69 -8.24 19.90
CA SER A 384 -0.64 -9.28 18.87
C SER A 384 0.00 -10.58 19.34
N LEU A 385 0.92 -10.50 20.32
CA LEU A 385 1.66 -11.64 20.86
C LEU A 385 1.08 -12.18 22.17
N ALA A 386 -0.04 -11.61 22.67
CA ALA A 386 -0.65 -12.01 23.93
C ALA A 386 -0.99 -13.52 23.98
N ASN A 387 -1.48 -14.09 22.87
CA ASN A 387 -1.80 -15.52 22.80
C ASN A 387 -0.57 -16.44 22.72
N GLU A 388 0.60 -15.90 22.40
CA GLU A 388 1.84 -16.67 22.19
C GLU A 388 2.81 -16.57 23.37
N ASP A 389 2.74 -15.48 24.14
CA ASP A 389 3.73 -15.10 25.14
C ASP A 389 3.04 -14.59 26.41
N ALA A 390 3.22 -15.31 27.52
CA ALA A 390 2.57 -15.00 28.80
C ALA A 390 2.97 -13.64 29.38
N VAL A 391 4.10 -13.06 28.96
CA VAL A 391 4.49 -11.73 29.38
C VAL A 391 3.75 -10.66 28.58
N CYS A 392 3.62 -10.86 27.27
CA CYS A 392 2.80 -10.02 26.40
C CYS A 392 1.32 -10.06 26.81
N ASP A 393 0.82 -11.24 27.22
CA ASP A 393 -0.54 -11.43 27.73
C ASP A 393 -0.81 -10.55 28.96
N ARG A 394 0.01 -10.70 30.01
CA ARG A 394 -0.06 -9.85 31.20
C ARG A 394 0.03 -8.36 30.87
N MET A 395 0.88 -8.00 29.90
CA MET A 395 1.01 -6.61 29.49
C MET A 395 -0.23 -6.09 28.76
N SER A 396 -0.85 -6.93 27.92
CA SER A 396 -2.12 -6.65 27.26
C SER A 396 -3.22 -6.39 28.29
N GLU A 397 -3.34 -7.23 29.31
CA GLU A 397 -4.30 -7.05 30.42
C GLU A 397 -4.07 -5.72 31.18
N ILE A 398 -2.80 -5.39 31.46
CA ILE A 398 -2.44 -4.12 32.10
C ILE A 398 -2.87 -2.95 31.21
N LEU A 399 -2.56 -2.98 29.92
CA LEU A 399 -2.93 -1.93 28.96
C LEU A 399 -4.44 -1.74 28.90
N ASN A 400 -5.21 -2.85 28.84
CA ASN A 400 -6.67 -2.84 28.89
C ASN A 400 -7.16 -2.16 30.19
N SER A 401 -6.63 -2.52 31.35
CA SER A 401 -6.98 -1.88 32.63
C SER A 401 -6.71 -0.36 32.70
N LYS A 402 -5.88 0.17 31.80
CA LYS A 402 -5.55 1.59 31.67
C LYS A 402 -6.35 2.30 30.58
N GLY A 403 -7.29 1.62 29.95
CA GLY A 403 -8.13 2.17 28.88
C GLY A 403 -7.38 2.31 27.56
N ARG A 404 -6.60 1.30 27.17
CA ARG A 404 -5.92 1.22 25.86
C ARG A 404 -6.90 1.49 24.72
N GLU A 405 -8.03 0.82 24.73
CA GLU A 405 -9.05 0.84 23.69
C GLU A 405 -9.63 2.26 23.57
N LYS A 406 -10.09 2.83 24.69
CA LYS A 406 -10.55 4.23 24.74
C LYS A 406 -9.55 5.23 24.13
N LEU A 407 -8.26 5.04 24.38
CA LEU A 407 -7.20 5.89 23.79
C LEU A 407 -7.05 5.62 22.29
N LEU A 408 -7.01 4.36 21.86
CA LEU A 408 -6.96 3.97 20.45
C LEU A 408 -8.16 4.56 19.67
N PHE A 409 -9.38 4.38 20.17
CA PHE A 409 -10.58 4.95 19.58
C PHE A 409 -10.56 6.48 19.54
N SER A 410 -9.98 7.15 20.55
CA SER A 410 -9.81 8.61 20.51
C SER A 410 -8.86 9.06 19.38
N LEU A 411 -7.82 8.27 19.08
CA LEU A 411 -6.89 8.56 17.99
C LEU A 411 -7.49 8.39 16.59
N LEU A 412 -8.58 7.62 16.43
CA LEU A 412 -9.31 7.55 15.16
C LEU A 412 -9.87 8.91 14.72
N SER A 413 -10.04 9.85 15.67
CA SER A 413 -10.44 11.22 15.36
C SER A 413 -9.34 12.05 14.67
N VAL A 414 -8.07 11.64 14.75
CA VAL A 414 -6.95 12.36 14.14
C VAL A 414 -7.10 12.33 12.61
N PRO A 415 -7.00 13.48 11.92
CA PRO A 415 -7.24 13.60 10.48
C PRO A 415 -6.06 13.13 9.63
N ASP A 416 -5.42 12.02 9.99
CA ASP A 416 -4.32 11.39 9.25
C ASP A 416 -4.61 9.90 9.00
N SER A 417 -4.52 9.48 7.74
CA SER A 417 -4.86 8.11 7.36
C SER A 417 -3.87 7.07 7.88
N PHE A 418 -2.59 7.42 8.06
CA PHE A 418 -1.59 6.49 8.56
C PHE A 418 -1.75 6.24 10.05
N VAL A 419 -2.09 7.28 10.83
CA VAL A 419 -2.49 7.13 12.24
C VAL A 419 -3.72 6.24 12.35
N GLN A 420 -4.76 6.51 11.56
CA GLN A 420 -5.99 5.71 11.57
C GLN A 420 -5.76 4.25 11.18
N GLU A 421 -4.90 4.00 10.18
CA GLU A 421 -4.52 2.65 9.75
C GLU A 421 -3.74 1.91 10.84
N ALA A 422 -2.76 2.56 11.47
CA ALA A 422 -2.00 1.99 12.59
C ALA A 422 -2.94 1.61 13.76
N VAL A 423 -3.86 2.50 14.11
CA VAL A 423 -4.86 2.29 15.17
C VAL A 423 -5.75 1.10 14.85
N MET A 424 -6.34 1.03 13.66
CA MET A 424 -7.15 -0.11 13.27
C MET A 424 -6.33 -1.41 13.18
N GLY A 425 -5.07 -1.32 12.77
CA GLY A 425 -4.12 -2.44 12.80
C GLY A 425 -3.88 -2.96 14.21
N CYS A 426 -3.87 -2.09 15.22
CA CYS A 426 -3.78 -2.46 16.63
C CYS A 426 -5.10 -3.04 17.15
N ILE A 427 -6.24 -2.39 16.88
CA ILE A 427 -7.58 -2.86 17.30
C ILE A 427 -7.85 -4.26 16.75
N ARG A 428 -7.36 -4.59 15.54
CA ARG A 428 -7.49 -5.94 14.97
C ARG A 428 -6.80 -7.04 15.77
N CYS A 429 -5.81 -6.68 16.58
CA CYS A 429 -5.09 -7.61 17.44
C CYS A 429 -5.72 -7.72 18.83
N VAL A 430 -6.55 -6.75 19.24
CA VAL A 430 -7.25 -6.75 20.53
C VAL A 430 -8.22 -7.92 20.59
N SER A 431 -8.29 -8.60 21.74
CA SER A 431 -9.26 -9.67 21.92
C SER A 431 -10.67 -9.11 21.82
N LEU A 432 -11.57 -9.80 21.13
CA LEU A 432 -12.95 -9.32 20.97
C LEU A 432 -13.64 -9.16 22.32
N ASP A 433 -13.27 -9.94 23.33
CA ASP A 433 -13.82 -9.85 24.68
C ASP A 433 -13.41 -8.57 25.44
N GLU A 434 -12.40 -7.86 24.96
CA GLU A 434 -11.95 -6.58 25.52
C GLU A 434 -12.69 -5.38 24.91
N LEU A 435 -13.50 -5.58 23.87
CA LEU A 435 -14.25 -4.50 23.23
C LEU A 435 -15.56 -4.22 23.97
N GLU A 436 -15.73 -2.96 24.37
CA GLU A 436 -16.94 -2.49 25.04
C GLU A 436 -18.05 -2.13 24.04
N GLU A 437 -19.30 -2.02 24.53
CA GLU A 437 -20.45 -1.71 23.68
C GLU A 437 -20.30 -0.34 22.99
N GLU A 438 -19.78 0.65 23.70
CA GLU A 438 -19.55 2.01 23.19
C GLU A 438 -18.55 2.03 22.04
N GLU A 439 -17.56 1.14 22.07
CA GLU A 439 -16.50 1.02 21.08
C GLU A 439 -17.01 0.34 19.82
N ILE A 440 -17.83 -0.70 19.98
CA ILE A 440 -18.56 -1.33 18.88
C ILE A 440 -19.50 -0.31 18.22
N ALA A 441 -20.24 0.46 19.02
CA ALA A 441 -21.12 1.52 18.51
C ALA A 441 -20.33 2.57 17.72
N PHE A 442 -19.15 2.95 18.21
CA PHE A 442 -18.25 3.87 17.49
C PHE A 442 -17.83 3.31 16.13
N LEU A 443 -17.40 2.03 16.06
CA LEU A 443 -17.05 1.38 14.79
C LEU A 443 -18.24 1.37 13.81
N VAL A 444 -19.45 1.11 14.31
CA VAL A 444 -20.67 1.14 13.48
C VAL A 444 -20.95 2.56 12.96
N ASP A 445 -20.79 3.57 13.81
CA ASP A 445 -21.03 4.97 13.44
C ASP A 445 -19.99 5.53 12.46
N MET A 446 -18.78 4.94 12.40
CA MET A 446 -17.78 5.25 11.37
C MET A 446 -18.23 4.82 9.97
N LEU A 447 -19.11 3.81 9.86
CA LEU A 447 -19.65 3.37 8.57
C LEU A 447 -20.76 4.29 8.03
N ASP A 448 -21.23 5.25 8.82
CA ASP A 448 -22.31 6.15 8.42
C ASP A 448 -21.84 7.19 7.39
N VAL A 449 -21.74 6.75 6.13
CA VAL A 449 -21.39 7.60 4.98
C VAL A 449 -22.49 8.57 4.58
N SER A 450 -23.63 8.62 5.30
CA SER A 450 -24.72 9.55 5.01
C SER A 450 -24.47 10.95 5.56
N LYS A 451 -23.49 11.11 6.46
CA LYS A 451 -23.12 12.40 7.02
C LYS A 451 -22.48 13.29 5.93
N PRO A 452 -22.96 14.54 5.75
CA PRO A 452 -22.41 15.44 4.74
C PRO A 452 -20.94 15.75 5.05
N GLY A 453 -20.08 15.69 4.02
CA GLY A 453 -18.64 15.98 4.13
C GLY A 453 -17.76 14.78 4.50
N GLN A 454 -18.34 13.63 4.86
CA GLN A 454 -17.56 12.41 5.12
C GLN A 454 -17.07 11.80 3.81
N LYS A 455 -15.76 11.90 3.55
CA LYS A 455 -15.13 11.25 2.40
C LYS A 455 -15.02 9.75 2.64
N ILE A 456 -15.26 8.95 1.61
CA ILE A 456 -15.04 7.50 1.65
C ILE A 456 -13.53 7.26 1.75
N GLN A 457 -13.07 6.95 2.96
CA GLN A 457 -11.69 6.53 3.22
C GLN A 457 -11.62 5.01 3.10
N SER A 458 -11.39 4.50 1.88
CA SER A 458 -11.55 3.08 1.56
C SER A 458 -10.73 2.14 2.45
N GLY A 459 -9.48 2.51 2.78
CA GLY A 459 -8.62 1.71 3.66
C GLY A 459 -9.16 1.61 5.09
N LEU A 460 -9.60 2.73 5.66
CA LEU A 460 -10.17 2.78 7.01
C LEU A 460 -11.48 1.99 7.09
N LEU A 461 -12.41 2.24 6.16
CA LEU A 461 -13.69 1.53 6.13
C LEU A 461 -13.49 0.02 5.92
N GLN A 462 -12.53 -0.38 5.09
CA GLN A 462 -12.16 -1.79 4.94
C GLN A 462 -11.69 -2.40 6.27
N ALA A 463 -10.84 -1.70 7.02
CA ALA A 463 -10.36 -2.20 8.32
C ALA A 463 -11.50 -2.31 9.35
N VAL A 464 -12.39 -1.32 9.41
CA VAL A 464 -13.58 -1.33 10.28
C VAL A 464 -14.51 -2.51 9.91
N LEU A 465 -14.80 -2.70 8.62
CA LEU A 465 -15.63 -3.81 8.15
C LEU A 465 -15.04 -5.17 8.48
N ASN A 466 -13.72 -5.33 8.39
CA ASN A 466 -13.05 -6.57 8.78
C ASN A 466 -13.16 -6.84 10.28
N GLN A 467 -13.10 -5.80 11.12
CA GLN A 467 -13.29 -5.94 12.56
C GLN A 467 -14.73 -6.32 12.91
N LEU A 468 -15.72 -5.64 12.33
CA LEU A 468 -17.14 -5.95 12.54
C LEU A 468 -17.50 -7.34 11.98
N ARG A 469 -16.85 -7.77 10.91
CA ARG A 469 -16.96 -9.14 10.39
C ARG A 469 -16.43 -10.16 11.40
N ALA A 470 -15.33 -9.88 12.11
CA ALA A 470 -14.83 -10.78 13.15
C ALA A 470 -15.87 -10.96 14.27
N LEU A 471 -16.55 -9.88 14.67
CA LEU A 471 -17.67 -9.92 15.64
C LEU A 471 -18.89 -10.72 15.13
N CYS A 472 -19.14 -10.78 13.82
CA CYS A 472 -20.18 -11.64 13.26
C CYS A 472 -19.87 -13.14 13.46
N VAL A 473 -18.61 -13.52 13.26
CA VAL A 473 -18.18 -14.92 13.14
C VAL A 473 -17.75 -15.52 14.47
N ALA A 474 -17.18 -14.71 15.37
CA ALA A 474 -16.66 -15.22 16.63
C ALA A 474 -17.78 -15.74 17.54
N GLU A 475 -17.66 -17.01 17.92
CA GLU A 475 -18.53 -17.68 18.88
C GLU A 475 -17.99 -17.50 20.30
N GLY A 476 -18.87 -17.40 21.30
CA GLY A 476 -18.49 -17.31 22.71
C GLY A 476 -18.17 -15.91 23.27
N SER A 477 -17.82 -14.95 22.41
CA SER A 477 -17.50 -13.58 22.88
C SER A 477 -18.73 -12.76 23.25
N VAL A 478 -18.67 -12.05 24.39
CA VAL A 478 -19.74 -11.16 24.86
C VAL A 478 -19.92 -9.98 23.91
N ALA A 479 -18.82 -9.37 23.46
CA ALA A 479 -18.83 -8.31 22.46
C ALA A 479 -19.51 -8.77 21.16
N SER A 480 -19.19 -9.97 20.67
CA SER A 480 -19.85 -10.57 19.52
C SER A 480 -21.35 -10.78 19.74
N GLN A 481 -21.78 -11.18 20.93
CA GLN A 481 -23.21 -11.31 21.26
C GLN A 481 -23.92 -9.95 21.26
N VAL A 482 -23.31 -8.93 21.86
CA VAL A 482 -23.83 -7.55 21.87
C VAL A 482 -23.94 -7.01 20.43
N PHE A 483 -22.88 -7.17 19.63
CA PHE A 483 -22.89 -6.78 18.23
C PHE A 483 -24.02 -7.45 17.45
N ARG A 484 -24.13 -8.78 17.55
CA ARG A 484 -25.14 -9.57 16.82
C ARG A 484 -26.57 -9.20 17.20
N SER A 485 -26.82 -8.86 18.47
CA SER A 485 -28.16 -8.55 18.97
C SER A 485 -28.58 -7.09 18.76
N ARG A 486 -27.66 -6.13 18.77
CA ARG A 486 -27.98 -4.69 18.77
C ARG A 486 -27.55 -3.92 17.52
N PHE A 487 -26.46 -4.33 16.88
CA PHE A 487 -25.78 -3.50 15.89
C PHE A 487 -25.81 -4.05 14.46
N VAL A 488 -26.06 -5.35 14.27
CA VAL A 488 -26.02 -5.98 12.93
C VAL A 488 -26.98 -5.33 11.95
N GLU A 489 -28.23 -5.05 12.34
CA GLU A 489 -29.21 -4.44 11.44
C GLU A 489 -28.74 -3.08 10.89
N LYS A 490 -28.32 -2.19 11.81
CA LYS A 490 -27.80 -0.85 11.47
C LYS A 490 -26.54 -0.96 10.62
N THR A 491 -25.65 -1.89 10.96
CA THR A 491 -24.41 -2.13 10.23
C THR A 491 -24.67 -2.62 8.80
N SER A 492 -25.57 -3.60 8.63
CA SER A 492 -25.94 -4.11 7.31
C SER A 492 -26.47 -2.99 6.42
N LYS A 493 -27.31 -2.10 6.95
CA LYS A 493 -27.77 -0.92 6.21
C LYS A 493 -26.62 -0.03 5.74
N TYR A 494 -25.71 0.35 6.65
CA TYR A 494 -24.55 1.16 6.28
C TYR A 494 -23.64 0.48 5.26
N VAL A 495 -23.49 -0.84 5.32
CA VAL A 495 -22.70 -1.60 4.35
C VAL A 495 -23.31 -1.54 2.96
N PHE A 496 -24.64 -1.64 2.83
CA PHE A 496 -25.34 -1.44 1.55
C PHE A 496 -25.17 0.00 1.03
N ASP A 497 -25.25 1.00 1.90
CA ASP A 497 -25.04 2.41 1.54
C ASP A 497 -23.59 2.66 1.04
N ILE A 498 -22.59 2.07 1.72
CA ILE A 498 -21.19 2.12 1.30
C ILE A 498 -21.01 1.45 -0.06
N LEU A 499 -21.57 0.24 -0.24
CA LEU A 499 -21.52 -0.46 -1.53
C LEU A 499 -22.11 0.38 -2.65
N ALA A 500 -23.27 1.01 -2.42
CA ALA A 500 -23.94 1.82 -3.43
C ALA A 500 -23.12 3.06 -3.80
N LYS A 501 -22.63 3.81 -2.79
CA LYS A 501 -21.80 5.00 -3.03
C LYS A 501 -20.47 4.66 -3.68
N ASN A 502 -19.75 3.66 -3.15
CA ASN A 502 -18.45 3.26 -3.68
C ASN A 502 -18.56 2.70 -5.10
N SER A 503 -19.62 1.95 -5.42
CA SER A 503 -19.86 1.42 -6.77
C SER A 503 -20.09 2.51 -7.81
N ASN A 504 -20.65 3.66 -7.43
CA ASN A 504 -20.87 4.81 -8.30
C ASN A 504 -19.62 5.69 -8.51
N ILE A 505 -18.53 5.48 -7.76
CA ILE A 505 -17.29 6.25 -7.95
C ILE A 505 -16.68 5.89 -9.30
N VAL A 506 -16.44 6.90 -10.13
CA VAL A 506 -15.70 6.76 -11.39
C VAL A 506 -14.21 6.64 -11.08
N THR A 507 -13.57 5.60 -11.61
CA THR A 507 -12.15 5.32 -11.42
C THR A 507 -11.39 5.64 -12.71
N TYR A 508 -10.27 6.36 -12.61
CA TYR A 508 -9.48 6.78 -13.77
C TYR A 508 -8.21 5.95 -13.96
N SER A 509 -7.76 5.26 -12.91
CA SER A 509 -6.60 4.38 -12.95
C SER A 509 -6.95 2.97 -12.46
N LYS A 510 -6.12 2.00 -12.84
CA LYS A 510 -6.22 0.63 -12.33
C LYS A 510 -6.04 0.58 -10.81
N ALA A 511 -5.16 1.41 -10.26
CA ALA A 511 -4.95 1.49 -8.81
C ALA A 511 -6.21 1.95 -8.09
N ASP A 512 -6.94 2.94 -8.64
CA ASP A 512 -8.21 3.38 -8.06
C ASP A 512 -9.29 2.30 -8.14
N ALA A 513 -9.35 1.57 -9.27
CA ALA A 513 -10.24 0.43 -9.44
C ALA A 513 -9.95 -0.69 -8.44
N ASP A 514 -8.67 -0.99 -8.19
CA ASP A 514 -8.25 -1.98 -7.21
C ASP A 514 -8.64 -1.57 -5.77
N VAL A 515 -8.48 -0.28 -5.42
CA VAL A 515 -8.91 0.27 -4.12
C VAL A 515 -10.43 0.19 -3.96
N LYS A 516 -11.18 0.57 -5.00
CA LYS A 516 -12.65 0.46 -5.04
C LYS A 516 -13.09 -1.00 -4.86
N ALA A 517 -12.46 -1.93 -5.58
CA ALA A 517 -12.77 -3.35 -5.51
C ALA A 517 -12.51 -3.92 -4.11
N LYS A 518 -11.37 -3.59 -3.48
CA LYS A 518 -11.05 -4.04 -2.10
C LYS A 518 -12.12 -3.66 -1.09
N LEU A 519 -12.63 -2.43 -1.15
CA LEU A 519 -13.71 -2.00 -0.25
C LEU A 519 -15.03 -2.74 -0.54
N ASN A 520 -15.38 -2.93 -1.81
CA ASN A 520 -16.57 -3.69 -2.18
C ASN A 520 -16.49 -5.14 -1.69
N PHE A 521 -15.33 -5.79 -1.81
CA PHE A 521 -15.14 -7.14 -1.27
C PHE A 521 -15.19 -7.19 0.25
N ALA A 522 -14.67 -6.18 0.95
CA ALA A 522 -14.80 -6.10 2.41
C ALA A 522 -16.28 -6.01 2.84
N CYS A 523 -17.09 -5.21 2.11
CA CYS A 523 -18.53 -5.14 2.33
C CYS A 523 -19.21 -6.48 2.07
N LEU A 524 -18.88 -7.17 0.97
CA LEU A 524 -19.43 -8.49 0.66
C LEU A 524 -19.01 -9.55 1.69
N ASP A 525 -17.75 -9.56 2.13
CA ASP A 525 -17.25 -10.48 3.15
C ASP A 525 -18.00 -10.28 4.48
N PHE A 526 -18.34 -9.03 4.83
CA PHE A 526 -19.20 -8.73 5.98
C PHE A 526 -20.64 -9.26 5.77
N LEU A 527 -21.31 -8.90 4.68
CA LEU A 527 -22.69 -9.33 4.40
C LEU A 527 -22.81 -10.86 4.34
N ARG A 528 -21.77 -11.55 3.87
CA ARG A 528 -21.70 -13.01 3.86
C ARG A 528 -21.53 -13.60 5.26
N ALA A 529 -20.73 -12.98 6.12
CA ALA A 529 -20.64 -13.39 7.51
C ALA A 529 -22.00 -13.27 8.23
N VAL A 530 -22.75 -12.21 7.93
CA VAL A 530 -24.14 -12.05 8.40
C VAL A 530 -25.04 -13.14 7.80
N SER A 531 -24.89 -13.45 6.51
CA SER A 531 -25.66 -14.49 5.81
C SER A 531 -25.41 -15.90 6.32
N ALA A 532 -24.21 -16.17 6.86
CA ALA A 532 -23.84 -17.48 7.37
C ALA A 532 -24.55 -17.84 8.70
N SER A 533 -24.98 -16.84 9.47
CA SER A 533 -25.63 -17.07 10.76
C SER A 533 -27.15 -17.01 10.67
N ALA A 534 -27.82 -18.10 11.06
CA ALA A 534 -29.27 -18.20 11.03
C ALA A 534 -29.98 -17.04 11.77
N ALA A 535 -29.46 -16.66 12.94
CA ALA A 535 -30.04 -15.60 13.76
C ALA A 535 -29.99 -14.21 13.10
N MET A 536 -28.96 -13.95 12.29
CA MET A 536 -28.73 -12.61 11.71
C MET A 536 -29.36 -12.42 10.32
N ARG A 537 -29.69 -13.52 9.63
CA ARG A 537 -30.26 -13.50 8.27
C ARG A 537 -31.55 -12.69 8.14
N THR A 538 -32.33 -12.59 9.21
CA THR A 538 -33.57 -11.80 9.27
C THR A 538 -33.31 -10.33 8.91
N HIS A 539 -32.20 -9.76 9.37
CA HIS A 539 -31.83 -8.36 9.08
C HIS A 539 -31.54 -8.13 7.58
N LEU A 540 -31.00 -9.13 6.89
CA LEU A 540 -30.74 -9.07 5.45
C LEU A 540 -32.01 -9.24 4.58
N ARG A 541 -33.15 -9.60 5.19
CA ARG A 541 -34.47 -9.65 4.53
C ARG A 541 -35.28 -8.37 4.64
N ALA A 542 -34.75 -7.33 5.28
CA ALA A 542 -35.43 -6.04 5.31
C ALA A 542 -35.72 -5.56 3.85
N PRO A 543 -36.95 -5.10 3.54
CA PRO A 543 -37.33 -4.73 2.18
C PRO A 543 -36.43 -3.68 1.55
N HIS A 544 -36.02 -2.67 2.33
CA HIS A 544 -35.14 -1.59 1.87
C HIS A 544 -33.74 -2.06 1.48
N LEU A 545 -33.28 -3.21 1.99
CA LEU A 545 -31.99 -3.81 1.60
C LEU A 545 -32.18 -4.78 0.43
N SER A 546 -33.13 -5.71 0.56
CA SER A 546 -33.29 -6.79 -0.41
C SER A 546 -34.00 -6.34 -1.68
N VAL A 547 -35.15 -5.66 -1.58
CA VAL A 547 -35.96 -5.27 -2.74
C VAL A 547 -35.48 -3.97 -3.37
N ASP A 548 -35.08 -2.98 -2.58
CA ASP A 548 -34.71 -1.65 -3.11
C ASP A 548 -33.22 -1.55 -3.48
N ALA A 549 -32.32 -1.92 -2.56
CA ALA A 549 -30.89 -1.72 -2.74
C ALA A 549 -30.25 -2.75 -3.70
N LEU A 550 -30.60 -4.03 -3.61
CA LEU A 550 -29.99 -5.10 -4.42
C LEU A 550 -30.15 -4.86 -5.94
N PRO A 551 -31.35 -4.59 -6.50
CA PRO A 551 -31.48 -4.35 -7.94
C PRO A 551 -30.74 -3.10 -8.39
N THR A 552 -30.75 -2.06 -7.56
CA THR A 552 -30.01 -0.81 -7.82
C THR A 552 -28.51 -1.06 -7.88
N LEU A 553 -27.95 -1.84 -6.94
CA LEU A 553 -26.53 -2.21 -6.93
C LEU A 553 -26.13 -3.00 -8.17
N LEU A 554 -26.89 -4.03 -8.55
CA LEU A 554 -26.62 -4.81 -9.75
C LEU A 554 -26.72 -3.97 -11.02
N LYS A 555 -27.66 -3.02 -11.07
CA LYS A 555 -27.79 -2.10 -12.20
C LYS A 555 -26.63 -1.11 -12.27
N THR A 556 -26.19 -0.58 -11.13
CA THR A 556 -24.99 0.26 -11.05
C THR A 556 -23.75 -0.51 -11.49
N GLU A 557 -23.59 -1.76 -11.05
CA GLU A 557 -22.49 -2.63 -11.48
C GLU A 557 -22.51 -2.83 -13.01
N GLU A 558 -23.67 -3.08 -13.62
CA GLU A 558 -23.81 -3.19 -15.08
C GLU A 558 -23.42 -1.89 -15.81
N ASN A 559 -23.78 -0.74 -15.25
CA ASN A 559 -23.55 0.55 -15.90
C ASN A 559 -22.10 1.06 -15.77
N VAL A 560 -21.40 0.69 -14.69
CA VAL A 560 -20.09 1.26 -14.34
C VAL A 560 -18.93 0.28 -14.55
N ALA A 561 -19.14 -1.03 -14.36
CA ALA A 561 -18.06 -2.01 -14.41
C ALA A 561 -17.67 -2.36 -15.86
N ASP A 562 -16.37 -2.46 -16.12
CA ASP A 562 -15.84 -3.05 -17.35
C ASP A 562 -16.19 -4.56 -17.39
N ILE A 563 -16.24 -5.13 -18.59
CA ILE A 563 -16.40 -6.57 -18.78
C ILE A 563 -15.27 -7.37 -18.13
N MET A 564 -14.09 -6.75 -17.98
CA MET A 564 -12.90 -7.35 -17.37
C MET A 564 -12.81 -7.14 -15.85
N ASP A 565 -13.65 -6.26 -15.28
CA ASP A 565 -13.64 -6.00 -13.84
C ASP A 565 -14.16 -7.21 -13.06
N GLN A 566 -13.60 -7.39 -11.86
CA GLN A 566 -14.06 -8.43 -10.94
C GLN A 566 -15.52 -8.18 -10.53
N ASP A 567 -16.29 -9.27 -10.48
CA ASP A 567 -17.71 -9.22 -10.15
C ASP A 567 -17.95 -8.97 -8.66
N ILE A 568 -18.82 -8.00 -8.36
CA ILE A 568 -19.31 -7.73 -7.01
C ILE A 568 -20.54 -8.62 -6.80
N PHE A 569 -20.33 -9.89 -6.44
CA PHE A 569 -21.36 -10.95 -6.31
C PHE A 569 -22.34 -10.76 -5.13
N VAL A 570 -22.96 -9.59 -5.02
CA VAL A 570 -23.91 -9.24 -3.96
C VAL A 570 -25.15 -10.16 -3.91
N GLU A 571 -25.54 -10.75 -5.03
CA GLU A 571 -26.61 -11.76 -5.10
C GLU A 571 -26.26 -13.06 -4.37
N ARG A 572 -25.00 -13.30 -4.01
CA ARG A 572 -24.55 -14.44 -3.19
C ARG A 572 -24.56 -14.16 -1.69
N THR A 573 -25.39 -13.21 -1.27
CA THR A 573 -25.74 -12.95 0.12
C THR A 573 -27.16 -13.45 0.41
N TRP A 574 -27.57 -13.42 1.67
CA TRP A 574 -28.93 -13.78 2.07
C TRP A 574 -30.00 -12.88 1.44
N SER A 575 -29.69 -11.59 1.23
CA SER A 575 -30.57 -10.67 0.50
C SER A 575 -30.81 -11.14 -0.94
N GLY A 576 -29.77 -11.70 -1.57
CA GLY A 576 -29.84 -12.29 -2.90
C GLY A 576 -30.51 -13.66 -2.97
N ARG A 577 -31.10 -14.17 -1.88
CA ARG A 577 -32.06 -15.29 -1.93
C ARG A 577 -33.51 -14.81 -2.12
N ASN A 578 -33.79 -13.51 -1.99
CA ASN A 578 -35.13 -12.96 -2.19
C ASN A 578 -35.50 -12.97 -3.69
N LEU A 579 -36.39 -13.88 -4.09
CA LEU A 579 -36.78 -14.02 -5.50
C LEU A 579 -37.58 -12.82 -6.01
N GLU A 580 -38.32 -12.11 -5.16
CA GLU A 580 -38.98 -10.85 -5.54
C GLU A 580 -37.94 -9.83 -6.01
N ALA A 581 -36.88 -9.64 -5.22
CA ALA A 581 -35.78 -8.74 -5.56
C ALA A 581 -35.03 -9.16 -6.83
N LEU A 582 -34.76 -10.46 -6.99
CA LEU A 582 -34.09 -10.96 -8.20
C LEU A 582 -34.97 -10.80 -9.45
N LEU A 583 -36.29 -11.03 -9.35
CA LEU A 583 -37.23 -10.81 -10.44
C LEU A 583 -37.40 -9.31 -10.76
N ALA A 584 -37.29 -8.44 -9.77
CA ALA A 584 -37.23 -6.98 -9.96
C ALA A 584 -35.96 -6.53 -10.70
N CYS A 585 -34.90 -7.35 -10.77
CA CYS A 585 -33.75 -7.08 -11.64
C CYS A 585 -34.04 -7.39 -13.12
N LEU A 586 -35.05 -8.22 -13.40
CA LEU A 586 -35.48 -8.61 -14.75
C LEU A 586 -36.66 -7.77 -15.26
N SER A 587 -37.28 -6.98 -14.39
CA SER A 587 -38.43 -6.14 -14.70
C SER A 587 -38.25 -4.74 -14.08
N GLY A 588 -39.16 -3.81 -14.33
CA GLY A 588 -39.11 -2.50 -13.66
C GLY A 588 -37.98 -1.55 -14.09
N PRO A 589 -37.71 -0.49 -13.28
CA PRO A 589 -36.82 0.62 -13.64
C PRO A 589 -35.33 0.24 -13.60
N SER A 590 -34.94 -0.65 -12.69
CA SER A 590 -33.56 -1.15 -12.54
C SER A 590 -33.30 -2.40 -13.38
N LYS A 591 -34.08 -2.60 -14.44
CA LYS A 591 -33.98 -3.75 -15.34
C LYS A 591 -32.57 -3.88 -15.92
N LEU A 592 -31.96 -5.04 -15.70
CA LEU A 592 -30.66 -5.42 -16.24
C LEU A 592 -30.75 -5.68 -17.74
N THR A 593 -29.64 -5.50 -18.44
CA THR A 593 -29.51 -5.81 -19.86
C THR A 593 -29.32 -7.31 -20.02
N ALA A 594 -30.12 -7.95 -20.88
CA ALA A 594 -30.13 -9.41 -21.00
C ALA A 594 -28.84 -10.02 -21.56
N LYS A 595 -27.96 -9.20 -22.14
CA LYS A 595 -26.60 -9.59 -22.57
C LYS A 595 -25.53 -9.33 -21.51
N GLY A 596 -25.88 -8.60 -20.44
CA GLY A 596 -25.00 -8.25 -19.34
C GLY A 596 -24.65 -9.48 -18.50
N LYS A 597 -23.47 -9.45 -17.87
CA LYS A 597 -22.99 -10.51 -16.98
C LYS A 597 -23.85 -10.60 -15.71
N GLN A 598 -24.37 -9.47 -15.24
CA GLN A 598 -25.22 -9.36 -14.06
C GLN A 598 -26.56 -10.07 -14.28
N ALA A 599 -27.19 -9.91 -15.44
CA ALA A 599 -28.41 -10.65 -15.77
C ALA A 599 -28.18 -12.16 -15.68
N PHE A 600 -27.10 -12.67 -16.29
CA PHE A 600 -26.75 -14.09 -16.20
C PHE A 600 -26.57 -14.57 -14.75
N ARG A 601 -25.87 -13.79 -13.92
CA ARG A 601 -25.70 -14.07 -12.48
C ARG A 601 -27.05 -14.14 -11.74
N VAL A 602 -27.97 -13.23 -12.03
CA VAL A 602 -29.33 -13.24 -11.47
C VAL A 602 -30.09 -14.51 -11.87
N PHE A 603 -30.05 -14.92 -13.14
CA PHE A 603 -30.68 -16.16 -13.59
C PHE A 603 -30.13 -17.40 -12.88
N VAL A 604 -28.80 -17.48 -12.74
CA VAL A 604 -28.15 -18.57 -12.01
C VAL A 604 -28.55 -18.55 -10.54
N ARG A 605 -28.60 -17.37 -9.91
CA ARG A 605 -28.99 -17.26 -8.51
C ARG A 605 -30.45 -17.66 -8.27
N ILE A 606 -31.38 -17.27 -9.16
CA ILE A 606 -32.77 -17.74 -9.10
C ILE A 606 -32.81 -19.26 -9.16
N ALA A 607 -32.04 -19.88 -10.06
CA ALA A 607 -31.95 -21.33 -10.16
C ALA A 607 -31.37 -21.95 -8.87
N ASP A 608 -30.29 -21.41 -8.32
CA ASP A 608 -29.66 -21.89 -7.07
C ASP A 608 -30.66 -21.91 -5.90
N VAL A 609 -31.44 -20.83 -5.74
CA VAL A 609 -32.44 -20.70 -4.68
C VAL A 609 -33.55 -21.73 -4.87
N LEU A 610 -34.06 -21.88 -6.09
CA LEU A 610 -35.12 -22.85 -6.39
C LEU A 610 -34.64 -24.32 -6.25
N GLU A 611 -33.41 -24.60 -6.67
CA GLU A 611 -32.77 -25.92 -6.49
C GLU A 611 -32.51 -26.24 -5.02
N GLY A 612 -32.47 -25.23 -4.14
CA GLY A 612 -32.13 -25.43 -2.73
C GLY A 612 -30.66 -25.66 -2.52
N ARG A 613 -29.83 -24.83 -3.16
CA ARG A 613 -28.39 -24.83 -2.89
C ARG A 613 -28.10 -24.04 -1.61
N PRO A 614 -27.36 -24.62 -0.67
CA PRO A 614 -26.92 -23.91 0.54
C PRO A 614 -25.85 -22.88 0.19
N ASP A 615 -25.87 -21.74 0.88
CA ASP A 615 -24.85 -20.72 0.68
C ASP A 615 -23.52 -21.07 1.36
N SER A 616 -23.53 -22.03 2.30
CA SER A 616 -22.39 -22.49 3.10
C SER A 616 -21.43 -23.44 2.37
N VAL A 617 -21.87 -24.12 1.31
CA VAL A 617 -21.11 -25.22 0.66
C VAL A 617 -20.00 -24.73 -0.26
N GLU A 618 -19.94 -23.44 -0.56
CA GLU A 618 -18.91 -22.89 -1.45
C GLU A 618 -17.84 -22.16 -0.65
N PRO A 619 -16.70 -22.81 -0.35
CA PRO A 619 -15.63 -22.17 0.39
C PRO A 619 -15.07 -20.99 -0.41
N LEU A 620 -15.08 -19.83 0.24
CA LEU A 620 -14.54 -18.55 -0.25
C LEU A 620 -13.10 -18.66 -0.77
N SER A 621 -12.31 -19.59 -0.23
CA SER A 621 -10.92 -19.82 -0.66
C SER A 621 -10.83 -20.26 -2.11
N GLU A 622 -11.78 -21.07 -2.59
CA GLU A 622 -11.80 -21.55 -3.97
C GLU A 622 -12.20 -20.43 -4.94
N MET A 623 -13.21 -19.63 -4.60
CA MET A 623 -13.55 -18.44 -5.40
C MET A 623 -12.45 -17.38 -5.39
N LYS A 624 -11.79 -17.14 -4.25
CA LYS A 624 -10.65 -16.22 -4.18
C LYS A 624 -9.46 -16.75 -4.98
N HIS A 625 -9.16 -18.05 -4.92
CA HIS A 625 -8.08 -18.67 -5.71
C HIS A 625 -8.36 -18.65 -7.22
N ASP A 626 -9.59 -18.95 -7.65
CA ASP A 626 -9.97 -18.88 -9.07
C ASP A 626 -9.89 -17.44 -9.62
N VAL A 627 -10.27 -16.45 -8.80
CA VAL A 627 -10.14 -15.02 -9.16
C VAL A 627 -8.67 -14.56 -9.16
N ILE A 628 -7.83 -15.11 -8.27
CA ILE A 628 -6.38 -14.89 -8.25
C ILE A 628 -5.71 -15.53 -9.49
N ASP A 629 -6.20 -16.68 -9.96
CA ASP A 629 -5.78 -17.34 -11.19
C ASP A 629 -6.33 -16.64 -12.47
N GLY A 630 -7.01 -15.50 -12.31
CA GLY A 630 -7.51 -14.67 -13.40
C GLY A 630 -8.80 -15.16 -14.04
N ARG A 631 -9.52 -16.11 -13.43
CA ARG A 631 -10.86 -16.52 -13.88
C ARG A 631 -11.90 -15.55 -13.34
N LEU A 632 -12.79 -15.09 -14.21
CA LEU A 632 -13.93 -14.27 -13.78
C LEU A 632 -14.94 -15.18 -13.07
N TYR A 633 -15.68 -14.63 -12.10
CA TYR A 633 -16.72 -15.38 -11.39
C TYR A 633 -17.78 -15.98 -12.35
N VAL A 634 -18.10 -15.27 -13.44
CA VAL A 634 -18.94 -15.79 -14.52
C VAL A 634 -18.41 -17.08 -15.15
N ASP A 635 -17.09 -17.29 -15.21
CA ASP A 635 -16.50 -18.52 -15.74
C ASP A 635 -16.77 -19.71 -14.80
N VAL A 636 -16.68 -19.48 -13.49
CA VAL A 636 -17.05 -20.48 -12.47
C VAL A 636 -18.53 -20.84 -12.60
N LEU A 637 -19.41 -19.85 -12.75
CA LEU A 637 -20.83 -20.09 -12.98
C LEU A 637 -21.11 -20.85 -14.28
N ALA A 638 -20.35 -20.58 -15.35
CA ALA A 638 -20.50 -21.29 -16.61
C ALA A 638 -20.01 -22.75 -16.56
N LEU A 639 -18.99 -23.03 -15.73
CA LEU A 639 -18.57 -24.41 -15.44
C LEU A 639 -19.66 -25.13 -14.64
N ARG A 640 -20.23 -24.47 -13.63
CA ARG A 640 -21.35 -25.03 -12.85
C ARG A 640 -22.59 -25.28 -13.68
N GLU A 641 -22.94 -24.39 -14.60
CA GLU A 641 -24.03 -24.61 -15.56
C GLU A 641 -23.83 -25.92 -16.35
N ARG A 642 -22.59 -26.28 -16.66
CA ARG A 642 -22.28 -27.53 -17.36
C ARG A 642 -22.54 -28.76 -16.49
N GLU A 643 -22.37 -28.62 -15.18
CA GLU A 643 -22.52 -29.66 -14.16
C GLU A 643 -23.93 -29.72 -13.56
N MET A 644 -24.74 -28.68 -13.76
CA MET A 644 -26.15 -28.69 -13.41
C MET A 644 -26.87 -29.90 -14.02
N PHE A 645 -27.89 -30.40 -13.33
CA PHE A 645 -28.73 -31.54 -13.71
C PHE A 645 -28.14 -32.94 -13.48
N GLN A 646 -27.21 -33.10 -12.53
CA GLN A 646 -26.96 -34.40 -11.89
C GLN A 646 -27.93 -34.55 -10.70
N PRO A 647 -29.01 -35.35 -10.81
CA PRO A 647 -30.03 -35.45 -9.76
C PRO A 647 -29.45 -35.84 -8.41
N GLU A 648 -28.46 -36.74 -8.40
CA GLU A 648 -27.79 -37.24 -7.21
C GLU A 648 -27.12 -36.10 -6.44
N GLY A 649 -26.43 -35.20 -7.16
CA GLY A 649 -25.78 -34.03 -6.56
C GLY A 649 -26.78 -33.02 -5.97
N ILE A 650 -27.99 -32.90 -6.51
CA ILE A 650 -29.01 -31.98 -6.00
C ILE A 650 -29.55 -32.46 -4.66
N TYR A 651 -29.87 -33.75 -4.53
CA TYR A 651 -30.35 -34.31 -3.25
C TYR A 651 -29.29 -34.17 -2.15
N ASP A 652 -28.02 -34.40 -2.49
CA ASP A 652 -26.92 -34.22 -1.54
C ASP A 652 -26.70 -32.77 -1.14
N LEU A 653 -26.96 -31.80 -2.02
CA LEU A 653 -26.93 -30.38 -1.69
C LEU A 653 -28.12 -29.99 -0.79
N MET A 654 -29.32 -30.48 -1.10
CA MET A 654 -30.52 -30.21 -0.29
C MET A 654 -30.39 -30.75 1.14
N ARG A 655 -29.71 -31.88 1.34
CA ARG A 655 -29.40 -32.42 2.67
C ARG A 655 -28.51 -31.53 3.54
N ARG A 656 -27.83 -30.56 2.93
CA ARG A 656 -26.92 -29.63 3.61
C ARG A 656 -27.58 -28.29 3.94
N LEU A 657 -28.84 -28.09 3.56
CA LEU A 657 -29.61 -26.92 3.97
C LEU A 657 -29.88 -27.00 5.46
N ASP A 658 -29.74 -25.88 6.17
CA ASP A 658 -30.28 -25.75 7.51
C ASP A 658 -31.81 -25.54 7.50
N ASP A 659 -32.45 -25.67 8.67
CA ASP A 659 -33.91 -25.58 8.79
C ASP A 659 -34.47 -24.25 8.26
N GLN A 660 -33.76 -23.14 8.51
CA GLN A 660 -34.17 -21.82 8.06
C GLN A 660 -33.97 -21.64 6.55
N GLU A 661 -32.89 -22.18 5.98
CA GLU A 661 -32.67 -22.25 4.53
C GLU A 661 -33.74 -23.07 3.83
N TRP A 662 -34.19 -24.15 4.46
CA TRP A 662 -35.26 -24.99 3.97
C TRP A 662 -36.61 -24.26 3.97
N GLU A 663 -36.98 -23.63 5.09
CA GLU A 663 -38.19 -22.83 5.21
C GLU A 663 -38.19 -21.65 4.23
N ASP A 664 -37.07 -20.92 4.16
CA ASP A 664 -36.90 -19.82 3.21
C ASP A 664 -37.10 -20.30 1.78
N ARG A 665 -36.48 -21.43 1.40
CA ARG A 665 -36.65 -22.00 0.06
C ARG A 665 -38.12 -22.25 -0.27
N VAL A 666 -38.90 -22.83 0.66
CA VAL A 666 -40.33 -23.07 0.45
C VAL A 666 -41.08 -21.74 0.24
N ALA A 667 -40.79 -20.73 1.06
CA ALA A 667 -41.38 -19.40 0.91
C ALA A 667 -40.98 -18.75 -0.44
N GLN A 668 -39.72 -18.89 -0.86
CA GLN A 668 -39.25 -18.39 -2.15
C GLN A 668 -39.93 -19.11 -3.32
N HIS A 669 -40.15 -20.42 -3.26
CA HIS A 669 -40.90 -21.15 -4.29
C HIS A 669 -42.32 -20.61 -4.46
N GLN A 670 -43.01 -20.37 -3.34
CA GLN A 670 -44.35 -19.79 -3.34
C GLN A 670 -44.34 -18.36 -3.91
N ALA A 671 -43.37 -17.54 -3.51
CA ALA A 671 -43.18 -16.20 -4.06
C ALA A 671 -42.96 -16.25 -5.58
N PHE A 672 -42.06 -17.11 -6.06
CA PHE A 672 -41.78 -17.27 -7.48
C PHE A 672 -43.03 -17.64 -8.29
N ALA A 673 -43.86 -18.54 -7.78
CA ALA A 673 -45.12 -18.91 -8.42
C ALA A 673 -46.12 -17.74 -8.41
N THR A 674 -46.24 -17.04 -7.28
CA THR A 674 -47.19 -15.92 -7.07
C THR A 674 -46.85 -14.72 -7.96
N PHE A 675 -45.56 -14.41 -8.12
CA PHE A 675 -45.09 -13.33 -8.98
C PHE A 675 -45.03 -13.71 -10.46
N HIS A 676 -45.55 -14.87 -10.87
CA HIS A 676 -45.43 -15.37 -12.24
C HIS A 676 -43.97 -15.35 -12.73
N GLY A 677 -43.03 -15.75 -11.87
CA GLY A 677 -41.59 -15.59 -12.11
C GLY A 677 -41.12 -16.20 -13.43
N LEU A 678 -41.70 -17.35 -13.82
CA LEU A 678 -41.43 -17.97 -15.12
C LEU A 678 -41.84 -17.07 -16.30
N ASP A 679 -43.01 -16.44 -16.22
CA ASP A 679 -43.54 -15.57 -17.28
C ASP A 679 -42.74 -14.26 -17.37
N ILE A 680 -42.28 -13.73 -16.22
CA ILE A 680 -41.36 -12.58 -16.17
C ILE A 680 -40.03 -12.94 -16.86
N MET A 681 -39.43 -14.07 -16.50
CA MET A 681 -38.17 -14.54 -17.09
C MET A 681 -38.32 -14.80 -18.60
N LEU A 682 -39.44 -15.39 -19.03
CA LEU A 682 -39.78 -15.59 -20.44
C LEU A 682 -39.87 -14.26 -21.19
N SER A 683 -40.70 -13.34 -20.70
CA SER A 683 -40.93 -12.02 -21.30
C SER A 683 -39.62 -11.22 -21.38
N TYR A 684 -38.77 -11.31 -20.36
CA TYR A 684 -37.45 -10.70 -20.35
C TYR A 684 -36.56 -11.19 -21.50
N LEU A 685 -36.49 -12.50 -21.71
CA LEU A 685 -35.69 -13.12 -22.76
C LEU A 685 -36.29 -12.94 -24.16
N GLU A 686 -37.62 -12.93 -24.26
CA GLU A 686 -38.35 -12.71 -25.51
C GLU A 686 -38.21 -11.26 -25.99
N GLY A 687 -38.20 -10.28 -25.09
CA GLY A 687 -37.94 -8.88 -25.44
C GLY A 687 -36.63 -8.67 -26.22
N GLU A 688 -35.58 -9.43 -25.90
CA GLU A 688 -34.33 -9.43 -26.67
C GLU A 688 -34.45 -10.06 -28.06
N LEU A 689 -35.31 -11.09 -28.20
CA LEU A 689 -35.55 -11.73 -29.48
C LEU A 689 -36.39 -10.85 -30.40
N ALA A 690 -37.42 -10.19 -29.86
CA ALA A 690 -38.30 -9.29 -30.58
C ALA A 690 -37.52 -8.12 -31.20
N GLY A 691 -36.61 -7.49 -30.44
CA GLY A 691 -35.75 -6.41 -30.95
C GLY A 691 -34.84 -6.83 -32.12
N LYS A 692 -34.43 -8.10 -32.18
CA LYS A 692 -33.68 -8.64 -33.34
C LYS A 692 -34.59 -8.96 -34.53
N GLY A 693 -35.85 -9.32 -34.29
CA GLY A 693 -36.87 -9.53 -35.32
C GLY A 693 -37.22 -8.25 -36.05
N GLU A 694 -37.43 -7.15 -35.32
CA GLU A 694 -37.71 -5.83 -35.88
C GLU A 694 -36.50 -5.20 -36.58
N ALA A 695 -35.30 -5.29 -36.00
CA ALA A 695 -34.08 -4.83 -36.66
C ALA A 695 -33.75 -5.63 -37.94
N ARG A 696 -34.07 -6.94 -37.97
CA ARG A 696 -33.99 -7.75 -39.21
C ARG A 696 -35.08 -7.39 -40.21
N LYS A 697 -36.31 -7.12 -39.77
CA LYS A 697 -37.41 -6.67 -40.64
C LYS A 697 -37.13 -5.28 -41.23
N GLN A 698 -36.59 -4.34 -40.45
CA GLN A 698 -36.15 -3.02 -40.93
C GLN A 698 -34.93 -3.09 -41.85
N LYS A 699 -33.92 -3.94 -41.56
CA LYS A 699 -32.81 -4.19 -42.50
C LYS A 699 -33.28 -4.87 -43.77
N GLN A 700 -34.23 -5.81 -43.69
CA GLN A 700 -34.81 -6.47 -44.86
C GLN A 700 -35.70 -5.51 -45.67
N HIS A 701 -36.46 -4.63 -45.03
CA HIS A 701 -37.19 -3.56 -45.73
C HIS A 701 -36.24 -2.53 -46.36
N GLY A 702 -35.20 -2.09 -45.64
CA GLY A 702 -34.18 -1.18 -46.19
C GLY A 702 -33.42 -1.79 -47.37
N SER A 703 -32.98 -3.05 -47.26
CA SER A 703 -32.33 -3.76 -48.36
C SER A 703 -33.29 -4.08 -49.51
N SER A 704 -34.58 -4.31 -49.24
CA SER A 704 -35.58 -4.54 -50.30
C SER A 704 -35.93 -3.26 -51.05
N VAL A 705 -35.92 -2.10 -50.38
CA VAL A 705 -36.07 -0.79 -51.03
C VAL A 705 -34.81 -0.43 -51.83
N GLU A 706 -33.61 -0.71 -51.32
CA GLU A 706 -32.35 -0.55 -52.05
C GLU A 706 -32.22 -1.49 -53.26
N TRP A 707 -32.73 -2.72 -53.15
CA TRP A 707 -32.74 -3.68 -54.28
C TRP A 707 -33.76 -3.29 -55.36
N CYS A 708 -34.89 -2.69 -54.97
CA CYS A 708 -35.87 -2.16 -55.92
C CYS A 708 -35.43 -0.83 -56.55
N MET A 709 -34.54 -0.05 -55.92
CA MET A 709 -34.03 1.20 -56.50
C MET A 709 -32.76 1.03 -57.34
N ASN A 710 -31.98 -0.04 -57.16
CA ASN A 710 -30.73 -0.26 -57.91
C ASN A 710 -30.79 -1.34 -59.02
N SER A 711 -31.98 -1.84 -59.39
CA SER A 711 -32.16 -2.80 -60.49
C SER A 711 -32.20 -2.15 -61.89
N GLY A 712 -31.52 -1.01 -62.05
CA GLY A 712 -31.43 -0.30 -63.32
C GLY A 712 -30.09 0.40 -63.51
N THR A 713 -28.98 -0.34 -63.61
CA THR A 713 -27.91 -0.14 -64.62
C THR A 713 -26.64 -0.96 -64.33
N SER A 714 -26.14 -1.57 -65.41
CA SER A 714 -24.73 -1.80 -65.73
C SER A 714 -23.96 -2.97 -65.10
N CYS A 715 -23.61 -3.90 -65.99
CA CYS A 715 -22.55 -4.90 -65.88
C CYS A 715 -21.18 -4.28 -65.58
N ARG A 716 -20.41 -4.87 -64.66
CA ARG A 716 -18.95 -5.07 -64.84
C ARG A 716 -18.33 -6.04 -63.83
N THR A 717 -17.45 -6.87 -64.37
CA THR A 717 -16.52 -7.80 -63.74
C THR A 717 -15.44 -7.09 -62.91
N LYS A 718 -15.03 -7.71 -61.79
CA LYS A 718 -13.68 -7.70 -61.12
C LYS A 718 -13.84 -8.40 -59.75
N SER A 719 -13.33 -9.61 -59.54
CA SER A 719 -11.95 -10.05 -59.26
C SER A 719 -11.37 -9.58 -57.90
N HIS A 720 -10.79 -10.57 -57.21
CA HIS A 720 -10.09 -10.65 -55.93
C HIS A 720 -9.57 -9.36 -55.24
N ASN A 721 -9.84 -9.24 -53.94
CA ASN A 721 -8.94 -9.56 -52.81
C ASN A 721 -9.36 -8.76 -51.57
N SER A 722 -9.80 -9.42 -50.49
CA SER A 722 -9.66 -8.83 -49.16
C SER A 722 -9.34 -9.89 -48.12
N ARG A 723 -8.15 -9.71 -47.54
CA ARG A 723 -7.58 -10.48 -46.44
C ARG A 723 -8.47 -10.38 -45.22
N ARG A 724 -8.79 -11.53 -44.62
CA ARG A 724 -9.40 -11.67 -43.30
C ARG A 724 -8.45 -11.16 -42.22
N SER A 725 -8.75 -10.02 -41.62
CA SER A 725 -8.36 -9.71 -40.24
C SER A 725 -9.41 -10.34 -39.31
N ARG A 726 -9.11 -11.52 -38.75
CA ARG A 726 -9.89 -12.10 -37.64
C ARG A 726 -9.50 -11.37 -36.36
N GLY A 727 -10.10 -10.20 -36.14
CA GLY A 727 -10.10 -9.49 -34.85
C GLY A 727 -11.04 -10.15 -33.85
N LYS A 728 -10.65 -10.09 -32.57
CA LYS A 728 -11.24 -10.78 -31.41
C LYS A 728 -12.62 -10.19 -31.02
N GLU A 729 -13.71 -10.80 -31.49
CA GLU A 729 -15.10 -10.47 -31.06
C GLU A 729 -15.92 -11.74 -30.70
N LYS A 730 -15.32 -12.67 -29.94
CA LYS A 730 -15.96 -13.97 -29.64
C LYS A 730 -16.56 -14.20 -28.22
N PRO A 731 -16.33 -13.38 -27.17
CA PRO A 731 -16.91 -13.71 -25.86
C PRO A 731 -18.43 -13.46 -25.77
N LEU A 732 -18.95 -12.33 -26.26
CA LEU A 732 -20.37 -11.95 -26.08
C LEU A 732 -21.40 -12.83 -26.81
N LYS A 733 -21.05 -13.47 -27.94
CA LYS A 733 -21.99 -14.37 -28.65
C LYS A 733 -22.20 -15.70 -27.91
N ARG A 734 -21.30 -16.08 -27.00
CA ARG A 734 -21.36 -17.35 -26.27
C ARG A 734 -22.28 -17.27 -25.04
N SER A 735 -22.28 -16.15 -24.32
CA SER A 735 -23.14 -15.92 -23.14
C SER A 735 -24.63 -15.96 -23.48
N SER A 736 -25.07 -15.34 -24.57
CA SER A 736 -26.47 -15.45 -25.02
C SER A 736 -26.88 -16.89 -25.35
N SER A 737 -26.00 -17.71 -25.95
CA SER A 737 -26.31 -19.13 -26.24
C SER A 737 -26.37 -20.03 -25.00
N ARG A 738 -25.78 -19.58 -23.88
CA ARG A 738 -25.75 -20.29 -22.60
C ARG A 738 -27.00 -19.96 -21.79
N ILE A 739 -27.37 -18.69 -21.68
CA ILE A 739 -28.66 -18.24 -21.12
C ILE A 739 -29.83 -19.01 -21.77
N TRP A 740 -29.79 -19.18 -23.10
CA TRP A 740 -30.81 -19.94 -23.82
C TRP A 740 -30.81 -21.45 -23.54
N ARG A 741 -29.66 -22.05 -23.19
CA ARG A 741 -29.57 -23.46 -22.79
C ARG A 741 -30.03 -23.67 -21.36
N LEU A 742 -29.64 -22.80 -20.43
CA LEU A 742 -30.15 -22.73 -19.06
C LEU A 742 -31.69 -22.60 -19.09
N PHE A 743 -32.21 -21.70 -19.92
CA PHE A 743 -33.63 -21.45 -20.14
C PHE A 743 -34.40 -22.66 -20.71
N TRP A 744 -33.92 -23.29 -21.78
CA TRP A 744 -34.58 -24.46 -22.37
C TRP A 744 -34.65 -25.63 -21.38
N ARG A 745 -33.70 -25.70 -20.45
CA ARG A 745 -33.63 -26.74 -19.43
C ARG A 745 -34.44 -26.38 -18.17
N LEU A 746 -34.46 -25.12 -17.72
CA LEU A 746 -35.38 -24.62 -16.67
C LEU A 746 -36.85 -24.82 -17.06
N ARG A 747 -37.20 -24.57 -18.33
CA ARG A 747 -38.51 -24.90 -18.89
C ARG A 747 -38.82 -26.39 -18.78
N LYS A 748 -37.83 -27.26 -19.03
CA LYS A 748 -37.96 -28.72 -18.91
C LYS A 748 -38.16 -29.14 -17.45
N THR A 749 -37.38 -28.60 -16.51
CA THR A 749 -37.51 -28.86 -15.06
C THR A 749 -38.86 -28.36 -14.52
N ALA A 750 -39.28 -27.15 -14.89
CA ALA A 750 -40.59 -26.60 -14.52
C ALA A 750 -41.75 -27.43 -15.08
N THR A 751 -41.64 -28.01 -16.28
CA THR A 751 -42.63 -28.97 -16.81
C THR A 751 -42.61 -30.32 -16.11
N THR A 752 -41.47 -30.76 -15.56
CA THR A 752 -41.38 -31.97 -14.74
C THR A 752 -41.91 -31.76 -13.33
N TRP A 753 -41.88 -30.51 -12.81
CA TRP A 753 -42.40 -30.14 -11.49
C TRP A 753 -43.89 -29.76 -11.48
N ARG A 754 -44.45 -29.33 -12.63
CA ARG A 754 -45.90 -29.16 -12.83
C ARG A 754 -46.65 -30.49 -13.00
N ARG A 755 -45.94 -31.57 -13.31
CA ARG A 755 -46.45 -32.95 -13.30
C ARG A 755 -46.13 -33.54 -11.94
#